data_AF-A0A1F4MIP7-F1
#
_entry.id   AF-A0A1F4MIP7-F1
#
_cell.length_a   1.000
_cell.length_b   1.000
_cell.length_c   1.000
_cell.angle_alpha   90.00
_cell.angle_beta   90.00
_cell.angle_gamma   90.00
#
_symmetry.space_group_name_H-M   'P 1'
#
loop_
_entity.id
_entity.type
_entity.pdbx_description
1 polymer ?
#
loop_
_entity_poly.entity_id
_entity_poly.type
_entity_poly.pdbx_seq_one_letter_code
_entity_poly.pdbx_strand_id
1 'polypeptide(L)'
;MTAAPSHWHAPRNAALTPWYSPQGWFNLATHHSGHGYRKLWQAVLALHQTLPPEPADVPVPTATELTRARQAMVQLQWHAQGRAERQATKLQALMLVAQLACYHIGQRASFPQLLAAITMTEGYLIQLAPGEGKTLAVAMAAVLQAWSGKPLHIVTANDYLAARDAELMQPLFAACGVSVTAITGDTPPHELANCYRQGVVYATAKQLLADFLRDDLLLNGARDPLRRRLWHLHNQQAERQPVMRGLYAVIIDEADGILIDEATTPLIIASPEKDKANMLQAIRLARDLVDAMKLNEDYTLYSKGGGSVHFTEDGKQKIEHLAQVFSSYWQVPTRREEIFTLAIMAREVFQLDRHYIIQEGAVVIVDESTGRSMPGRSWSHGIHQSIEARAGVELTPLTKISARMTFQEFFRHYHQLSGASGTLHGLDLELWQTFGLLILRVPPRTASQLNILPKRCFVTRQGKLDGFIERIVALHQRGLPVLVGTRRILDSEEIAGLLRARGLACTVLNAKEHEYEAQVVALAGEHGCITVATNMAGRGTDIKISPEVEAAGGLQVLMFEAHESPRIDWQLFGRSGRQGAKGSAQAFVSLQEELITKYTPAWFKPLAGLVPDQRTRVKIAFTQWLAQKAASSLTRRQRSHLAFVQKQLREQLGFSKG
;
A
#
# COMPACT_ATOMS: atom_id res chain seq x y z
N MET A 1 15.42 -27.73 -22.97
CA MET A 1 16.43 -27.77 -21.91
C MET A 1 15.95 -26.92 -20.75
N THR A 2 15.34 -27.54 -19.74
CA THR A 2 14.88 -26.89 -18.51
C THR A 2 16.09 -26.56 -17.64
N ALA A 3 16.66 -25.36 -17.81
CA ALA A 3 17.68 -24.85 -16.90
C ALA A 3 17.07 -24.77 -15.49
N ALA A 4 17.71 -25.43 -14.52
CA ALA A 4 17.33 -25.33 -13.11
C ALA A 4 17.22 -23.85 -12.72
N PRO A 5 16.16 -23.43 -12.00
CA PRO A 5 15.95 -22.03 -11.67
C PRO A 5 17.13 -21.50 -10.86
N SER A 6 17.93 -20.61 -11.45
CA SER A 6 19.05 -19.99 -10.75
C SER A 6 18.51 -19.11 -9.62
N HIS A 7 19.05 -19.32 -8.41
CA HIS A 7 18.85 -18.39 -7.30
C HIS A 7 19.60 -17.10 -7.64
N TRP A 8 18.92 -15.97 -7.53
CA TRP A 8 19.53 -14.67 -7.78
C TRP A 8 19.90 -14.00 -6.46
N HIS A 9 21.07 -13.36 -6.43
CA HIS A 9 21.62 -12.76 -5.22
C HIS A 9 21.71 -11.24 -5.38
N ALA A 10 21.17 -10.52 -4.40
CA ALA A 10 21.19 -9.07 -4.38
C ALA A 10 22.62 -8.52 -4.30
N PRO A 11 22.91 -7.36 -4.93
CA PRO A 11 24.20 -6.71 -4.78
C PRO A 11 24.47 -6.39 -3.30
N ARG A 12 25.72 -6.61 -2.87
CA ARG A 12 26.19 -6.57 -1.46
C ARG A 12 25.96 -5.25 -0.71
N ASN A 13 25.49 -4.19 -1.38
CA ASN A 13 25.40 -2.87 -0.77
C ASN A 13 24.15 -2.09 -1.22
N ALA A 14 23.08 -2.11 -0.42
CA ALA A 14 21.88 -1.28 -0.61
C ALA A 14 22.16 0.23 -0.42
N ALA A 15 23.35 0.58 0.08
CA ALA A 15 23.85 1.95 0.22
C ALA A 15 24.51 2.51 -1.06
N LEU A 16 24.81 1.66 -2.04
CA LEU A 16 25.27 2.08 -3.37
C LEU A 16 24.08 2.09 -4.32
N THR A 17 23.14 2.96 -4.05
CA THR A 17 22.14 3.34 -5.05
C THR A 17 22.87 3.98 -6.24
N PRO A 18 22.73 3.47 -7.49
CA PRO A 18 23.42 4.00 -8.66
C PRO A 18 23.11 5.47 -8.97
N TRP A 19 22.17 6.09 -8.26
CA TRP A 19 21.72 7.47 -8.42
C TRP A 19 22.74 8.53 -7.96
N TYR A 20 23.59 8.21 -6.98
CA TYR A 20 24.71 9.09 -6.59
C TYR A 20 25.97 8.86 -7.44
N SER A 21 25.93 7.92 -8.39
CA SER A 21 27.01 7.75 -9.36
C SER A 21 26.89 8.78 -10.48
N PRO A 22 28.00 9.09 -11.18
CA PRO A 22 27.97 9.94 -12.38
C PRO A 22 26.97 9.46 -13.46
N GLN A 23 26.76 8.14 -13.57
CA GLN A 23 25.78 7.54 -14.49
C GLN A 23 24.33 7.83 -14.07
N GLY A 24 24.02 7.88 -12.77
CA GLY A 24 22.71 8.26 -12.25
C GLY A 24 22.36 9.71 -12.61
N TRP A 25 23.32 10.62 -12.43
CA TRP A 25 23.18 12.03 -12.82
C TRP A 25 23.02 12.21 -14.34
N PHE A 26 23.74 11.45 -15.15
CA PHE A 26 23.59 11.48 -16.61
C PHE A 26 22.23 10.95 -17.07
N ASN A 27 21.71 9.90 -16.43
CA ASN A 27 20.36 9.39 -16.69
C ASN A 27 19.27 10.41 -16.32
N LEU A 28 19.43 11.13 -15.21
CA LEU A 28 18.53 12.23 -14.82
C LEU A 28 18.59 13.38 -15.84
N ALA A 29 19.79 13.79 -16.27
CA ALA A 29 19.97 14.84 -17.26
C ALA A 29 19.38 14.46 -18.64
N THR A 30 19.55 13.21 -19.07
CA THR A 30 18.99 12.71 -20.35
C THR A 30 17.47 12.52 -20.31
N HIS A 31 16.90 12.21 -19.14
CA HIS A 31 15.46 12.20 -18.93
C HIS A 31 14.89 13.62 -19.01
N HIS A 32 15.50 14.58 -18.32
CA HIS A 32 15.09 15.99 -18.36
C HIS A 32 15.28 16.63 -19.75
N SER A 33 16.29 16.24 -20.51
CA SER A 33 16.49 16.74 -21.87
C SER A 33 15.52 16.15 -22.90
N GLY A 34 14.78 15.09 -22.54
CA GLY A 34 13.80 14.41 -23.38
C GLY A 34 14.38 13.71 -24.61
N HIS A 35 15.70 13.72 -24.82
CA HIS A 35 16.32 13.25 -26.05
C HIS A 35 16.24 11.73 -26.21
N GLY A 36 16.47 10.98 -25.12
CA GLY A 36 16.31 9.52 -25.11
C GLY A 36 14.86 9.10 -25.26
N TYR A 37 13.94 9.86 -24.65
CA TYR A 37 12.51 9.61 -24.73
C TYR A 37 11.97 9.81 -26.14
N ARG A 38 12.37 10.88 -26.85
CA ARG A 38 11.92 11.13 -28.24
C ARG A 38 12.30 10.00 -29.20
N LYS A 39 13.52 9.46 -29.10
CA LYS A 39 13.93 8.33 -29.95
C LYS A 39 13.12 7.07 -29.64
N LEU A 40 12.92 6.77 -28.35
CA LEU A 40 12.13 5.61 -27.94
C LEU A 40 10.66 5.75 -28.34
N TRP A 41 10.08 6.95 -28.20
CA TRP A 41 8.76 7.28 -28.70
C TRP A 41 8.60 7.01 -30.20
N GLN A 42 9.52 7.52 -31.01
CA GLN A 42 9.51 7.30 -32.46
C GLN A 42 9.62 5.82 -32.82
N ALA A 43 10.47 5.07 -32.13
CA ALA A 43 10.65 3.64 -32.37
C ALA A 43 9.40 2.82 -32.02
N VAL A 44 8.76 3.14 -30.88
CA VAL A 44 7.48 2.51 -30.49
C VAL A 44 6.35 2.92 -31.42
N LEU A 45 6.36 4.15 -31.93
CA LEU A 45 5.36 4.63 -32.88
C LEU A 45 5.46 3.87 -34.21
N ALA A 46 6.68 3.68 -34.71
CA ALA A 46 6.94 2.86 -35.89
C ALA A 46 6.46 1.41 -35.68
N LEU A 47 6.75 0.80 -34.53
CA LEU A 47 6.27 -0.54 -34.18
C LEU A 47 4.74 -0.61 -34.10
N HIS A 48 4.09 0.39 -33.51
CA HIS A 48 2.62 0.44 -33.43
C HIS A 48 1.97 0.56 -34.82
N GLN A 49 2.63 1.24 -35.76
CA GLN A 49 2.17 1.37 -37.15
C GLN A 49 2.30 0.06 -37.95
N THR A 50 3.24 -0.82 -37.58
CA THR A 50 3.38 -2.14 -38.24
C THR A 50 2.38 -3.17 -37.74
N LEU A 51 1.72 -2.94 -36.60
CA LEU A 51 0.68 -3.84 -36.08
C LEU A 51 -0.63 -3.65 -36.88
N PRO A 52 -1.17 -4.72 -37.50
CA PRO A 52 -2.42 -4.66 -38.25
C PRO A 52 -3.56 -4.02 -37.43
N PRO A 53 -4.49 -3.30 -38.08
CA PRO A 53 -5.57 -2.61 -37.37
C PRO A 53 -6.57 -3.58 -36.75
N GLU A 54 -6.89 -4.69 -37.44
CA GLU A 54 -7.81 -5.71 -36.94
C GLU A 54 -7.08 -6.84 -36.23
N PRO A 55 -7.57 -7.32 -35.06
CA PRO A 55 -6.99 -8.45 -34.37
C PRO A 55 -6.90 -9.74 -35.20
N ALA A 56 -7.85 -9.93 -36.13
CA ALA A 56 -7.91 -11.09 -37.00
C ALA A 56 -6.74 -11.15 -38.01
N ASP A 57 -6.19 -10.00 -38.36
CA ASP A 57 -5.10 -9.88 -39.35
C ASP A 57 -3.71 -9.97 -38.72
N VAL A 58 -3.63 -10.06 -37.38
CA VAL A 58 -2.35 -10.09 -36.68
C VAL A 58 -1.69 -11.46 -36.87
N PRO A 59 -0.50 -11.53 -37.50
CA PRO A 59 0.17 -12.81 -37.70
C PRO A 59 0.57 -13.41 -36.36
N VAL A 60 0.26 -14.70 -36.18
CA VAL A 60 0.65 -15.44 -34.98
C VAL A 60 2.13 -15.82 -35.10
N PRO A 61 2.99 -15.40 -34.14
CA PRO A 61 4.40 -15.77 -34.14
C PRO A 61 4.61 -17.29 -34.13
N THR A 62 5.57 -17.75 -34.93
CA THR A 62 6.00 -19.16 -34.92
C THR A 62 6.80 -19.49 -33.66
N ALA A 63 6.78 -20.76 -33.24
CA ALA A 63 7.57 -21.23 -32.10
C ALA A 63 9.09 -20.95 -32.25
N THR A 64 9.59 -20.95 -33.49
CA THR A 64 10.98 -20.63 -33.81
C THR A 64 11.30 -19.16 -33.58
N GLU A 65 10.41 -18.24 -33.98
CA GLU A 65 10.57 -16.80 -33.73
C GLU A 65 10.58 -16.48 -32.23
N LEU A 66 9.67 -17.08 -31.46
CA LEU A 66 9.62 -16.94 -30.01
C LEU A 66 10.89 -17.47 -29.34
N THR A 67 11.38 -18.63 -29.79
CA THR A 67 12.62 -19.20 -29.27
C THR A 67 13.82 -18.29 -29.54
N ARG A 68 13.93 -17.74 -30.75
CA ARG A 68 14.99 -16.79 -31.13
C ARG A 68 14.91 -15.51 -30.30
N ALA A 69 13.73 -14.93 -30.14
CA ALA A 69 13.54 -13.72 -29.35
C ALA A 69 13.92 -13.95 -27.87
N ARG A 70 13.52 -15.08 -27.29
CA ARG A 70 13.91 -15.46 -25.93
C ARG A 70 15.42 -15.62 -25.79
N GLN A 71 16.08 -16.29 -26.73
CA GLN A 71 17.54 -16.44 -26.73
C GLN A 71 18.25 -15.08 -26.83
N ALA A 72 17.78 -14.19 -27.71
CA ALA A 72 18.31 -12.84 -27.84
C ALA A 72 18.16 -12.05 -26.53
N MET A 73 17.01 -12.15 -25.85
CA MET A 73 16.79 -11.52 -24.55
C MET A 73 17.70 -12.05 -23.43
N VAL A 74 18.07 -13.33 -23.46
CA VAL A 74 19.08 -13.90 -22.54
C VAL A 74 20.47 -13.39 -22.86
N GLN A 75 20.85 -13.33 -24.15
CA GLN A 75 22.15 -12.82 -24.61
C GLN A 75 22.41 -11.36 -24.21
N LEU A 76 21.36 -10.53 -24.16
CA LEU A 76 21.45 -9.15 -23.68
C LEU A 76 22.04 -9.02 -22.28
N GLN A 77 21.94 -10.05 -21.44
CA GLN A 77 22.50 -10.03 -20.08
C GLN A 77 24.00 -10.30 -20.03
N TRP A 78 24.54 -11.05 -20.99
CA TRP A 78 25.92 -11.54 -20.99
C TRP A 78 26.82 -10.66 -21.85
N HIS A 79 26.27 -10.06 -22.92
CA HIS A 79 27.03 -9.24 -23.84
C HIS A 79 26.89 -7.74 -23.55
N ALA A 80 28.04 -7.05 -23.55
CA ALA A 80 28.13 -5.60 -23.54
C ALA A 80 27.76 -5.02 -24.91
N GLN A 81 26.48 -5.13 -25.29
CA GLN A 81 25.94 -4.47 -26.49
C GLN A 81 25.72 -2.97 -26.25
N GLY A 82 25.81 -2.19 -27.33
CA GLY A 82 25.47 -0.77 -27.31
C GLY A 82 23.98 -0.54 -26.97
N ARG A 83 23.66 0.62 -26.36
CA ARG A 83 22.30 0.95 -25.91
C ARG A 83 21.23 0.82 -27.02
N ALA A 84 21.58 1.20 -28.25
CA ALA A 84 20.67 1.15 -29.40
C ALA A 84 20.32 -0.29 -29.82
N GLU A 85 21.31 -1.19 -29.84
CA GLU A 85 21.12 -2.60 -30.21
C GLU A 85 20.25 -3.32 -29.16
N ARG A 86 20.51 -3.06 -27.87
CA ARG A 86 19.67 -3.57 -26.79
C ARG A 86 18.21 -3.14 -26.92
N GLN A 87 17.99 -1.88 -27.29
CA GLN A 87 16.65 -1.34 -27.47
C GLN A 87 15.95 -1.98 -28.68
N ALA A 88 16.65 -2.17 -29.80
CA ALA A 88 16.12 -2.84 -30.99
C ALA A 88 15.68 -4.28 -30.68
N THR A 89 16.51 -5.06 -29.98
CA THR A 89 16.17 -6.43 -29.56
C THR A 89 14.93 -6.47 -28.68
N LYS A 90 14.83 -5.56 -27.69
CA LYS A 90 13.64 -5.48 -26.83
C LYS A 90 12.38 -5.07 -27.60
N LEU A 91 12.49 -4.19 -28.61
CA LEU A 91 11.36 -3.79 -29.44
C LEU A 91 10.88 -4.93 -30.33
N GLN A 92 11.79 -5.70 -30.93
CA GLN A 92 11.44 -6.90 -31.69
C GLN A 92 10.72 -7.93 -30.81
N ALA A 93 11.26 -8.18 -29.60
CA ALA A 93 10.63 -9.03 -28.61
C ALA A 93 9.22 -8.53 -28.22
N LEU A 94 9.08 -7.22 -27.97
CA LEU A 94 7.78 -6.60 -27.64
C LEU A 94 6.76 -6.75 -28.76
N MET A 95 7.19 -6.65 -30.03
CA MET A 95 6.31 -6.85 -31.18
C MET A 95 5.68 -8.24 -31.18
N LEU A 96 6.49 -9.30 -30.97
CA LEU A 96 5.99 -10.68 -30.91
C LEU A 96 5.04 -10.89 -29.73
N VAL A 97 5.36 -10.32 -28.57
CA VAL A 97 4.50 -10.39 -27.38
C VAL A 97 3.17 -9.65 -27.62
N ALA A 98 3.20 -8.50 -28.29
CA ALA A 98 2.00 -7.74 -28.64
C ALA A 98 1.11 -8.49 -29.65
N GLN A 99 1.71 -9.23 -30.59
CA GLN A 99 0.98 -10.09 -31.53
C GLN A 99 0.29 -11.25 -30.80
N LEU A 100 1.00 -11.91 -29.88
CA LEU A 100 0.42 -12.97 -29.05
C LEU A 100 -0.66 -12.45 -28.11
N ALA A 101 -0.50 -11.26 -27.53
CA ALA A 101 -1.54 -10.63 -26.74
C ALA A 101 -2.80 -10.38 -27.57
N CYS A 102 -2.64 -9.92 -28.82
CA CYS A 102 -3.76 -9.73 -29.71
C CYS A 102 -4.51 -11.03 -30.00
N TYR A 103 -3.79 -12.12 -30.24
CA TYR A 103 -4.38 -13.43 -30.53
C TYR A 103 -5.01 -14.12 -29.31
N HIS A 104 -4.30 -14.19 -28.17
CA HIS A 104 -4.74 -14.96 -27.00
C HIS A 104 -5.63 -14.17 -26.03
N ILE A 105 -5.46 -12.85 -25.95
CA ILE A 105 -6.26 -11.97 -25.07
C ILE A 105 -7.36 -11.25 -25.86
N GLY A 106 -7.30 -11.25 -27.19
CA GLY A 106 -8.25 -10.53 -28.04
C GLY A 106 -8.08 -9.01 -28.01
N GLN A 107 -6.96 -8.51 -27.48
CA GLN A 107 -6.71 -7.08 -27.30
C GLN A 107 -5.49 -6.63 -28.10
N ARG A 108 -5.72 -5.75 -29.09
CA ARG A 108 -4.63 -5.06 -29.80
C ARG A 108 -3.97 -4.05 -28.87
N ALA A 109 -2.69 -4.25 -28.57
CA ALA A 109 -1.92 -3.33 -27.74
C ALA A 109 -1.89 -1.92 -28.36
N SER A 110 -2.35 -0.94 -27.58
CA SER A 110 -2.31 0.47 -27.95
C SER A 110 -0.91 1.05 -27.83
N PHE A 111 -0.66 2.15 -28.53
CA PHE A 111 0.62 2.87 -28.43
C PHE A 111 1.02 3.21 -26.97
N PRO A 112 0.13 3.76 -26.11
CA PRO A 112 0.45 3.97 -24.69
C PRO A 112 0.89 2.70 -23.95
N GLN A 113 0.24 1.56 -24.21
CA GLN A 113 0.57 0.29 -23.57
C GLN A 113 1.93 -0.26 -24.02
N LEU A 114 2.24 -0.17 -25.32
CA LEU A 114 3.54 -0.57 -25.86
C LEU A 114 4.67 0.29 -25.28
N LEU A 115 4.45 1.61 -25.23
CA LEU A 115 5.40 2.57 -24.67
C LEU A 115 5.64 2.31 -23.18
N ALA A 116 4.57 2.05 -22.42
CA ALA A 116 4.66 1.70 -21.01
C ALA A 116 5.42 0.38 -20.81
N ALA A 117 5.12 -0.65 -21.61
CA ALA A 117 5.73 -1.96 -21.48
C ALA A 117 7.25 -1.90 -21.65
N ILE A 118 7.74 -1.27 -22.73
CA ILE A 118 9.18 -1.18 -23.00
C ILE A 118 9.91 -0.35 -21.93
N THR A 119 9.32 0.76 -21.49
CA THR A 119 9.96 1.67 -20.53
C THR A 119 9.95 1.12 -19.10
N MET A 120 8.96 0.31 -18.71
CA MET A 120 9.03 -0.46 -17.45
C MET A 120 10.25 -1.39 -17.44
N THR A 121 10.61 -2.03 -18.57
CA THR A 121 11.84 -2.86 -18.65
C THR A 121 13.14 -2.05 -18.52
N GLU A 122 13.07 -0.72 -18.54
CA GLU A 122 14.20 0.19 -18.33
C GLU A 122 14.22 0.80 -16.92
N GLY A 123 13.25 0.46 -16.05
CA GLY A 123 13.22 0.95 -14.66
C GLY A 123 12.48 2.27 -14.47
N TYR A 124 11.59 2.66 -15.40
CA TYR A 124 10.74 3.84 -15.23
C TYR A 124 9.44 3.51 -14.48
N LEU A 125 8.93 4.52 -13.78
CA LEU A 125 7.54 4.56 -13.32
C LEU A 125 6.68 5.24 -14.38
N ILE A 126 5.62 4.58 -14.81
CA ILE A 126 4.78 5.07 -15.90
C ILE A 126 3.48 5.65 -15.35
N GLN A 127 3.20 6.91 -15.71
CA GLN A 127 1.89 7.49 -15.51
C GLN A 127 1.02 7.15 -16.71
N LEU A 128 0.08 6.20 -16.52
CA LEU A 128 -0.92 5.81 -17.51
C LEU A 128 -2.29 6.23 -16.99
N ALA A 129 -3.08 6.94 -17.80
CA ALA A 129 -4.42 7.35 -17.37
C ALA A 129 -5.29 6.12 -16.98
N PRO A 130 -6.21 6.27 -16.01
CA PRO A 130 -7.12 5.20 -15.65
C PRO A 130 -7.93 4.71 -16.87
N GLY A 131 -8.01 3.40 -17.05
CA GLY A 131 -8.71 2.79 -18.20
C GLY A 131 -7.87 2.57 -19.46
N GLU A 132 -6.59 2.99 -19.50
CA GLU A 132 -5.68 2.73 -20.64
C GLU A 132 -5.18 1.26 -20.72
N GLY A 133 -5.71 0.36 -19.89
CA GLY A 133 -5.34 -1.06 -19.85
C GLY A 133 -3.94 -1.31 -19.29
N LYS A 134 -3.70 -0.84 -18.05
CA LYS A 134 -2.43 -1.03 -17.31
C LYS A 134 -2.03 -2.50 -17.17
N THR A 135 -3.00 -3.37 -16.89
CA THR A 135 -2.77 -4.81 -16.68
C THR A 135 -2.09 -5.45 -17.89
N LEU A 136 -2.53 -5.14 -19.12
CA LEU A 136 -1.88 -5.66 -20.33
C LEU A 136 -0.46 -5.12 -20.52
N ALA A 137 -0.24 -3.82 -20.27
CA ALA A 137 1.10 -3.23 -20.36
C ALA A 137 2.09 -3.85 -19.36
N VAL A 138 1.63 -4.11 -18.13
CA VAL A 138 2.40 -4.79 -17.07
C VAL A 138 2.71 -6.23 -17.49
N ALA A 139 1.74 -6.97 -18.02
CA ALA A 139 1.96 -8.34 -18.48
C ALA A 139 2.97 -8.44 -19.63
N MET A 140 2.89 -7.54 -20.62
CA MET A 140 3.88 -7.48 -21.71
C MET A 140 5.29 -7.19 -21.19
N ALA A 141 5.44 -6.20 -20.28
CA ALA A 141 6.72 -5.93 -19.64
C ALA A 141 7.24 -7.12 -18.82
N ALA A 142 6.34 -7.84 -18.16
CA ALA A 142 6.66 -9.00 -17.35
C ALA A 142 7.20 -10.16 -18.19
N VAL A 143 6.58 -10.45 -19.34
CA VAL A 143 7.10 -11.46 -20.27
C VAL A 143 8.54 -11.15 -20.69
N LEU A 144 8.80 -9.91 -21.11
CA LEU A 144 10.13 -9.48 -21.55
C LEU A 144 11.19 -9.64 -20.44
N GLN A 145 10.82 -9.32 -19.19
CA GLN A 145 11.74 -9.48 -18.05
C GLN A 145 11.89 -10.96 -17.63
N ALA A 146 10.82 -11.75 -17.70
CA ALA A 146 10.82 -13.16 -17.31
C ALA A 146 11.60 -14.06 -18.28
N TRP A 147 11.65 -13.73 -19.59
CA TRP A 147 12.50 -14.42 -20.57
C TRP A 147 13.98 -14.41 -20.21
N SER A 148 14.39 -13.47 -19.37
CA SER A 148 15.73 -13.34 -18.83
C SER A 148 16.08 -14.41 -17.77
N GLY A 149 15.10 -15.22 -17.33
CA GLY A 149 15.26 -16.35 -16.40
C GLY A 149 15.40 -15.99 -14.92
N LYS A 150 15.44 -14.69 -14.62
CA LYS A 150 15.60 -14.17 -13.25
C LYS A 150 14.24 -13.96 -12.57
N PRO A 151 14.18 -13.96 -11.23
CA PRO A 151 12.92 -13.76 -10.50
C PRO A 151 12.27 -12.41 -10.84
N LEU A 152 10.98 -12.44 -11.16
CA LEU A 152 10.16 -11.26 -11.34
C LEU A 152 8.95 -11.30 -10.40
N HIS A 153 8.78 -10.24 -9.62
CA HIS A 153 7.58 -10.06 -8.81
C HIS A 153 6.70 -8.95 -9.39
N ILE A 154 5.40 -9.15 -9.38
CA ILE A 154 4.42 -8.11 -9.71
C ILE A 154 3.63 -7.82 -8.44
N VAL A 155 3.62 -6.55 -8.05
CA VAL A 155 2.94 -6.12 -6.84
C VAL A 155 1.65 -5.41 -7.20
N THR A 156 0.54 -5.89 -6.64
CA THR A 156 -0.79 -5.29 -6.77
C THR A 156 -1.26 -4.75 -5.42
N ALA A 157 -2.38 -4.00 -5.42
CA ALA A 157 -2.90 -3.37 -4.22
C ALA A 157 -3.57 -4.35 -3.22
N ASN A 158 -4.08 -5.50 -3.69
CA ASN A 158 -4.71 -6.52 -2.84
C ASN A 158 -4.63 -7.92 -3.49
N ASP A 159 -4.95 -8.94 -2.69
CA ASP A 159 -4.85 -10.35 -3.07
C ASP A 159 -5.80 -10.70 -4.22
N TYR A 160 -7.02 -10.12 -4.25
CA TYR A 160 -7.98 -10.31 -5.33
C TYR A 160 -7.41 -9.84 -6.69
N LEU A 161 -6.82 -8.64 -6.74
CA LEU A 161 -6.20 -8.11 -7.96
C LEU A 161 -4.99 -8.96 -8.38
N ALA A 162 -4.20 -9.48 -7.42
CA ALA A 162 -3.08 -10.37 -7.71
C ALA A 162 -3.56 -11.66 -8.41
N ALA A 163 -4.58 -12.31 -7.85
CA ALA A 163 -5.15 -13.54 -8.40
C ALA A 163 -5.82 -13.30 -9.76
N ARG A 164 -6.70 -12.29 -9.84
CA ARG A 164 -7.42 -11.92 -11.06
C ARG A 164 -6.47 -11.60 -12.21
N ASP A 165 -5.45 -10.78 -11.99
CA ASP A 165 -4.56 -10.35 -13.06
C ASP A 165 -3.62 -11.49 -13.53
N ALA A 166 -3.22 -12.38 -12.62
CA ALA A 166 -2.49 -13.59 -12.99
C ALA A 166 -3.34 -14.53 -13.86
N GLU A 167 -4.60 -14.75 -13.48
CA GLU A 167 -5.54 -15.59 -14.24
C GLU A 167 -5.88 -14.99 -15.60
N LEU A 168 -6.24 -13.71 -15.62
CA LEU A 168 -6.64 -13.00 -16.84
C LEU A 168 -5.51 -12.97 -17.88
N MET A 169 -4.25 -12.88 -17.44
CA MET A 169 -3.07 -12.85 -18.31
C MET A 169 -2.41 -14.22 -18.52
N GLN A 170 -2.92 -15.29 -17.89
CA GLN A 170 -2.42 -16.66 -18.02
C GLN A 170 -2.29 -17.11 -19.49
N PRO A 171 -3.25 -16.84 -20.41
CA PRO A 171 -3.12 -17.26 -21.80
C PRO A 171 -1.90 -16.64 -22.50
N LEU A 172 -1.61 -15.37 -22.22
CA LEU A 172 -0.44 -14.67 -22.77
C LEU A 172 0.87 -15.23 -22.20
N PHE A 173 0.94 -15.43 -20.88
CA PHE A 173 2.13 -16.00 -20.25
C PHE A 173 2.42 -17.40 -20.78
N ALA A 174 1.39 -18.25 -20.88
CA ALA A 174 1.50 -19.61 -21.42
C ALA A 174 1.98 -19.60 -22.88
N ALA A 175 1.41 -18.74 -23.73
CA ALA A 175 1.82 -18.60 -25.13
C ALA A 175 3.28 -18.14 -25.28
N CYS A 176 3.76 -17.29 -24.37
CA CYS A 176 5.16 -16.86 -24.32
C CYS A 176 6.10 -17.84 -23.61
N GLY A 177 5.60 -18.99 -23.13
CA GLY A 177 6.41 -19.98 -22.40
C GLY A 177 6.96 -19.47 -21.06
N VAL A 178 6.21 -18.58 -20.41
CA VAL A 178 6.50 -18.00 -19.09
C VAL A 178 5.52 -18.58 -18.09
N SER A 179 6.04 -19.10 -16.97
CA SER A 179 5.17 -19.58 -15.89
C SER A 179 4.85 -18.46 -14.91
N VAL A 180 3.60 -18.43 -14.44
CA VAL A 180 3.07 -17.40 -13.55
C VAL A 180 2.24 -18.03 -12.44
N THR A 181 2.17 -17.35 -11.30
CA THR A 181 1.34 -17.72 -10.15
C THR A 181 0.99 -16.48 -9.35
N ALA A 182 -0.06 -16.54 -8.54
CA ALA A 182 -0.41 -15.54 -7.55
C ALA A 182 -0.28 -16.12 -6.14
N ILE A 183 0.26 -15.34 -5.21
CA ILE A 183 0.29 -15.65 -3.79
C ILE A 183 -0.71 -14.74 -3.08
N THR A 184 -1.63 -15.36 -2.36
CA THR A 184 -2.69 -14.71 -1.56
C THR A 184 -2.55 -15.12 -0.09
N GLY A 185 -3.29 -14.45 0.81
CA GLY A 185 -3.36 -14.82 2.22
C GLY A 185 -3.81 -16.27 2.48
N ASP A 186 -4.56 -16.86 1.55
CA ASP A 186 -5.04 -18.25 1.64
C ASP A 186 -4.02 -19.27 1.12
N THR A 187 -2.92 -18.83 0.51
CA THR A 187 -1.90 -19.74 -0.03
C THR A 187 -1.21 -20.50 1.11
N PRO A 188 -1.28 -21.85 1.13
CA PRO A 188 -0.68 -22.63 2.19
C PRO A 188 0.84 -22.43 2.27
N PRO A 189 1.45 -22.36 3.49
CA PRO A 189 2.88 -22.12 3.64
C PRO A 189 3.80 -23.11 2.92
N HIS A 190 3.35 -24.36 2.75
CA HIS A 190 4.11 -25.39 2.07
C HIS A 190 4.14 -25.22 0.54
N GLU A 191 3.18 -24.49 -0.03
CA GLU A 191 3.12 -24.21 -1.47
C GLU A 191 3.95 -22.98 -1.87
N LEU A 192 4.24 -22.06 -0.92
CA LEU A 192 4.97 -20.81 -1.20
C LEU A 192 6.29 -21.04 -1.95
N ALA A 193 7.05 -22.07 -1.58
CA ALA A 193 8.31 -22.40 -2.25
C ALA A 193 8.10 -22.78 -3.73
N ASN A 194 6.99 -23.44 -4.07
CA ASN A 194 6.64 -23.77 -5.45
C ASN A 194 6.15 -22.53 -6.21
N CYS A 195 5.39 -21.65 -5.56
CA CYS A 195 4.97 -20.38 -6.15
C CYS A 195 6.18 -19.52 -6.52
N TYR A 196 7.13 -19.32 -5.60
CA TYR A 196 8.33 -18.54 -5.87
C TYR A 196 9.24 -19.16 -6.93
N ARG A 197 9.11 -20.45 -7.29
CA ARG A 197 9.86 -21.07 -8.40
C ARG A 197 9.39 -20.62 -9.78
N GLN A 198 8.20 -20.07 -9.90
CA GLN A 198 7.68 -19.61 -11.19
C GLN A 198 8.49 -18.42 -11.75
N GLY A 199 8.33 -18.17 -13.05
CA GLY A 199 8.99 -17.05 -13.72
C GLY A 199 8.47 -15.70 -13.24
N VAL A 200 7.16 -15.61 -13.00
CA VAL A 200 6.46 -14.41 -12.54
C VAL A 200 5.59 -14.75 -11.33
N VAL A 201 5.67 -13.91 -10.29
CA VAL A 201 4.86 -14.07 -9.08
C VAL A 201 4.06 -12.79 -8.83
N TYR A 202 2.74 -12.88 -8.87
CA TYR A 202 1.82 -11.83 -8.43
C TYR A 202 1.62 -11.94 -6.92
N ALA A 203 1.71 -10.84 -6.19
CA ALA A 203 1.46 -10.81 -4.75
C ALA A 203 1.21 -9.38 -4.26
N THR A 204 0.76 -9.21 -3.02
CA THR A 204 0.74 -7.91 -2.36
C THR A 204 2.10 -7.54 -1.77
N ALA A 205 2.32 -6.23 -1.59
CA ALA A 205 3.57 -5.73 -0.98
C ALA A 205 3.79 -6.32 0.42
N LYS A 206 2.70 -6.45 1.19
CA LYS A 206 2.68 -7.03 2.54
C LYS A 206 3.15 -8.48 2.54
N GLN A 207 2.61 -9.30 1.63
CA GLN A 207 2.98 -10.71 1.52
C GLN A 207 4.46 -10.88 1.19
N LEU A 208 4.95 -10.17 0.16
CA LEU A 208 6.36 -10.26 -0.24
C LEU A 208 7.32 -9.80 0.86
N LEU A 209 6.99 -8.73 1.57
CA LEU A 209 7.80 -8.25 2.68
C LEU A 209 7.76 -9.21 3.88
N ALA A 210 6.60 -9.80 4.18
CA ALA A 210 6.48 -10.79 5.25
C ALA A 210 7.36 -12.01 4.97
N ASP A 211 7.30 -12.56 3.76
CA ASP A 211 8.11 -13.72 3.36
C ASP A 211 9.59 -13.37 3.31
N PHE A 212 9.95 -12.18 2.84
CA PHE A 212 11.32 -11.68 2.92
C PHE A 212 11.86 -11.61 4.36
N LEU A 213 11.08 -11.06 5.30
CA LEU A 213 11.50 -10.95 6.71
C LEU A 213 11.60 -12.32 7.38
N ARG A 214 10.68 -13.24 7.07
CA ARG A 214 10.74 -14.62 7.58
C ARG A 214 11.99 -15.33 7.06
N ASP A 215 12.31 -15.17 5.77
CA ASP A 215 13.54 -15.72 5.18
C ASP A 215 14.80 -15.07 5.79
N ASP A 216 14.83 -13.75 6.00
CA ASP A 216 15.98 -13.05 6.62
C ASP A 216 16.19 -13.50 8.09
N LEU A 217 15.10 -13.77 8.82
CA LEU A 217 15.13 -14.33 10.18
C LEU A 217 15.66 -15.77 10.20
N LEU A 218 15.19 -16.64 9.31
CA LEU A 218 15.68 -18.02 9.19
C LEU A 218 17.16 -18.08 8.84
N LEU A 219 17.58 -17.22 7.92
CA LEU A 219 18.96 -17.11 7.47
C LEU A 219 19.86 -16.39 8.48
N ASN A 220 19.28 -15.78 9.53
CA ASN A 220 19.98 -15.04 10.58
C ASN A 220 20.95 -13.98 10.01
N GLY A 221 20.58 -13.35 8.89
CA GLY A 221 21.43 -12.38 8.17
C GLY A 221 22.48 -12.98 7.24
N ALA A 222 22.44 -14.29 6.94
CA ALA A 222 23.22 -14.92 5.87
C ALA A 222 22.75 -14.43 4.48
N ARG A 223 23.19 -13.22 4.11
CA ARG A 223 22.87 -12.58 2.82
C ARG A 223 23.84 -12.97 1.71
N ASP A 224 25.02 -13.49 2.06
CA ASP A 224 26.03 -13.92 1.10
C ASP A 224 25.65 -15.23 0.40
N PRO A 225 25.87 -15.38 -0.92
CA PRO A 225 25.58 -16.60 -1.68
C PRO A 225 26.21 -17.86 -1.06
N LEU A 226 27.46 -17.78 -0.59
CA LEU A 226 28.16 -18.89 0.04
C LEU A 226 27.53 -19.22 1.39
N ARG A 227 27.23 -18.20 2.21
CA ARG A 227 26.57 -18.41 3.50
C ARG A 227 25.18 -19.02 3.35
N ARG A 228 24.42 -18.64 2.32
CA ARG A 228 23.12 -19.28 2.01
C ARG A 228 23.27 -20.72 1.58
N ARG A 229 24.23 -21.02 0.70
CA ARG A 229 24.51 -22.42 0.30
C ARG A 229 24.94 -23.27 1.50
N LEU A 230 25.83 -22.75 2.34
CA LEU A 230 26.25 -23.40 3.59
C LEU A 230 25.07 -23.58 4.55
N TRP A 231 24.21 -22.58 4.67
CA TRP A 231 22.99 -22.68 5.48
C TRP A 231 22.09 -23.80 4.97
N HIS A 232 21.83 -23.89 3.66
CA HIS A 232 21.01 -24.97 3.08
C HIS A 232 21.64 -26.35 3.29
N LEU A 233 22.97 -26.48 3.17
CA LEU A 233 23.67 -27.73 3.41
C LEU A 233 23.57 -28.19 4.87
N HIS A 234 23.71 -27.27 5.82
CA HIS A 234 23.63 -27.59 7.25
C HIS A 234 22.19 -27.75 7.76
N ASN A 235 21.20 -27.14 7.11
CA ASN A 235 19.82 -27.08 7.59
C ASN A 235 18.84 -27.82 6.66
N GLN A 236 19.27 -28.92 6.02
CA GLN A 236 18.38 -29.71 5.14
C GLN A 236 17.16 -30.28 5.90
N GLN A 237 17.31 -30.55 7.20
CA GLN A 237 16.26 -31.06 8.08
C GLN A 237 15.50 -29.96 8.85
N ALA A 238 15.77 -28.68 8.58
CA ALA A 238 15.04 -27.61 9.25
C ALA A 238 13.56 -27.63 8.86
N GLU A 239 12.68 -27.41 9.85
CA GLU A 239 11.22 -27.39 9.68
C GLU A 239 10.76 -26.40 8.59
N ARG A 240 11.52 -25.33 8.37
CA ARG A 240 11.21 -24.30 7.38
C ARG A 240 12.43 -23.95 6.55
N GLN A 241 12.22 -23.93 5.23
CA GLN A 241 13.21 -23.49 4.24
C GLN A 241 12.90 -22.06 3.76
N PRO A 242 13.92 -21.28 3.36
CA PRO A 242 13.73 -20.03 2.65
C PRO A 242 12.95 -20.25 1.36
N VAL A 243 11.91 -19.43 1.13
CA VAL A 243 11.00 -19.60 -0.01
C VAL A 243 11.36 -18.70 -1.19
N MET A 244 11.92 -17.51 -0.94
CA MET A 244 12.21 -16.54 -1.99
C MET A 244 13.47 -16.89 -2.79
N ARG A 245 13.40 -16.74 -4.12
CA ARG A 245 14.55 -16.93 -5.03
C ARG A 245 15.51 -15.75 -5.11
N GLY A 246 15.16 -14.62 -4.47
CA GLY A 246 15.90 -13.36 -4.53
C GLY A 246 15.06 -12.19 -5.05
N LEU A 247 15.52 -10.96 -4.82
CA LEU A 247 14.82 -9.73 -5.18
C LEU A 247 15.42 -9.09 -6.44
N TYR A 248 15.24 -9.70 -7.61
CA TYR A 248 15.83 -9.17 -8.84
C TYR A 248 15.01 -8.01 -9.42
N ALA A 249 13.84 -8.31 -9.98
CA ALA A 249 12.99 -7.31 -10.61
C ALA A 249 11.61 -7.26 -9.97
N VAL A 250 11.05 -6.06 -9.91
CA VAL A 250 9.66 -5.85 -9.49
C VAL A 250 8.97 -4.82 -10.38
N ILE A 251 7.72 -5.12 -10.73
CA ILE A 251 6.80 -4.19 -11.39
C ILE A 251 5.65 -3.93 -10.40
N ILE A 252 5.47 -2.68 -10.01
CA ILE A 252 4.43 -2.27 -9.05
C ILE A 252 3.27 -1.66 -9.82
N ASP A 253 2.11 -2.31 -9.83
CA ASP A 253 0.88 -1.65 -10.26
C ASP A 253 0.36 -0.76 -9.12
N GLU A 254 -0.31 0.33 -9.46
CA GLU A 254 -0.78 1.32 -8.48
C GLU A 254 0.36 1.85 -7.60
N ALA A 255 1.52 2.10 -8.23
CA ALA A 255 2.79 2.40 -7.57
C ALA A 255 2.75 3.55 -6.54
N ASP A 256 1.92 4.57 -6.76
CA ASP A 256 1.72 5.64 -5.78
C ASP A 256 1.04 5.14 -4.50
N GLY A 257 0.06 4.24 -4.62
CA GLY A 257 -0.56 3.61 -3.47
C GLY A 257 0.44 2.84 -2.62
N ILE A 258 1.24 1.99 -3.25
CA ILE A 258 2.15 1.10 -2.53
C ILE A 258 3.40 1.83 -2.03
N LEU A 259 4.02 2.67 -2.87
CA LEU A 259 5.30 3.32 -2.52
C LEU A 259 5.13 4.59 -1.67
N ILE A 260 3.93 5.20 -1.65
CA ILE A 260 3.66 6.44 -0.91
C ILE A 260 2.64 6.22 0.21
N ASP A 261 1.45 5.69 -0.12
CA ASP A 261 0.35 5.60 0.85
C ASP A 261 0.54 4.47 1.86
N GLU A 262 0.87 3.26 1.42
CA GLU A 262 1.12 2.13 2.32
C GLU A 262 2.47 2.23 3.04
N ALA A 263 3.39 3.01 2.49
CA ALA A 263 4.75 3.16 2.98
C ALA A 263 4.86 3.97 4.29
N THR A 264 3.74 4.40 4.89
CA THR A 264 3.73 5.13 6.17
C THR A 264 3.95 4.23 7.37
N THR A 265 3.53 2.96 7.30
CA THR A 265 3.57 2.04 8.43
C THR A 265 4.50 0.87 8.13
N PRO A 266 5.51 0.62 8.98
CA PRO A 266 6.41 -0.51 8.78
C PRO A 266 5.68 -1.84 9.00
N LEU A 267 6.11 -2.87 8.27
CA LEU A 267 5.71 -4.23 8.59
C LEU A 267 6.54 -4.75 9.77
N ILE A 268 5.87 -5.41 10.70
CA ILE A 268 6.46 -5.96 11.92
C ILE A 268 6.16 -7.46 11.96
N ILE A 269 7.21 -8.27 12.11
CA ILE A 269 7.08 -9.68 12.46
C ILE A 269 7.26 -9.80 13.97
N ALA A 270 6.18 -10.14 14.64
CA ALA A 270 6.17 -10.49 16.04
C ALA A 270 6.30 -12.02 16.18
N SER A 271 7.14 -12.46 17.11
CA SER A 271 7.18 -13.85 17.53
C SER A 271 6.70 -13.96 18.98
N PRO A 272 6.03 -15.06 19.35
CA PRO A 272 5.74 -15.32 20.75
C PRO A 272 7.06 -15.40 21.53
N GLU A 273 7.13 -14.72 22.66
CA GLU A 273 8.28 -14.86 23.56
C GLU A 273 8.31 -16.29 24.14
N LYS A 274 9.50 -16.90 24.29
CA LYS A 274 9.62 -18.31 24.70
C LYS A 274 9.38 -18.53 26.20
N ASP A 275 9.67 -17.55 27.06
CA ASP A 275 9.46 -17.59 28.51
C ASP A 275 8.00 -17.27 28.92
N LYS A 276 7.05 -17.98 28.31
CA LYS A 276 5.60 -17.71 28.41
C LYS A 276 5.04 -17.93 29.81
N ALA A 277 5.38 -19.06 30.44
CA ALA A 277 4.72 -19.49 31.67
C ALA A 277 5.15 -18.65 32.88
N ASN A 278 6.46 -18.47 33.04
CA ASN A 278 7.02 -17.80 34.22
C ASN A 278 6.62 -16.32 34.29
N MET A 279 6.58 -15.61 33.16
CA MET A 279 6.18 -14.20 33.15
C MET A 279 4.67 -14.04 33.34
N LEU A 280 3.84 -14.80 32.63
CA LEU A 280 2.38 -14.72 32.78
C LEU A 280 1.95 -15.13 34.20
N GLN A 281 2.58 -16.14 34.79
CA GLN A 281 2.36 -16.52 36.18
C GLN A 281 2.77 -15.39 37.12
N ALA A 282 3.91 -14.74 36.89
CA ALA A 282 4.34 -13.62 37.70
C ALA A 282 3.40 -12.41 37.55
N ILE A 283 2.84 -12.14 36.37
CA ILE A 283 1.83 -11.09 36.18
C ILE A 283 0.57 -11.40 36.98
N ARG A 284 0.09 -12.66 36.96
CA ARG A 284 -1.08 -13.09 37.76
C ARG A 284 -0.84 -12.91 39.26
N LEU A 285 0.31 -13.39 39.74
CA LEU A 285 0.71 -13.26 41.14
C LEU A 285 0.85 -11.79 41.55
N ALA A 286 1.51 -10.96 40.74
CA ALA A 286 1.66 -9.53 41.02
C ALA A 286 0.30 -8.82 41.11
N ARG A 287 -0.66 -9.20 40.25
CA ARG A 287 -2.05 -8.71 40.30
C ARG A 287 -2.73 -9.06 41.63
N ASP A 288 -2.51 -10.26 42.17
CA ASP A 288 -3.09 -10.68 43.45
C ASP A 288 -2.37 -10.03 44.66
N LEU A 289 -1.05 -9.85 44.57
CA LEU A 289 -0.23 -9.29 45.67
C LEU A 289 -0.33 -7.76 45.77
N VAL A 290 -0.64 -7.07 44.67
CA VAL A 290 -0.77 -5.61 44.64
C VAL A 290 -1.87 -5.11 45.57
N ASP A 291 -2.90 -5.91 45.87
CA ASP A 291 -3.97 -5.56 46.80
C ASP A 291 -3.49 -5.34 48.24
N ALA A 292 -2.35 -5.92 48.61
CA ALA A 292 -1.71 -5.64 49.89
C ALA A 292 -1.02 -4.27 49.92
N MET A 293 -0.79 -3.61 48.78
CA MET A 293 -0.09 -2.33 48.67
C MET A 293 -1.04 -1.13 48.63
N LYS A 294 -0.67 -0.06 49.35
CA LYS A 294 -1.46 1.16 49.50
C LYS A 294 -0.79 2.40 48.89
N LEU A 295 -1.61 3.23 48.26
CA LEU A 295 -1.22 4.54 47.73
C LEU A 295 -0.83 5.50 48.87
N ASN A 296 0.24 6.26 48.67
CA ASN A 296 0.86 7.22 49.60
C ASN A 296 1.55 6.62 50.84
N GLU A 297 1.42 5.31 51.09
CA GLU A 297 2.21 4.57 52.09
C GLU A 297 3.33 3.78 51.38
N ASP A 298 2.95 2.85 50.50
CA ASP A 298 3.88 1.93 49.84
C ASP A 298 4.37 2.46 48.47
N TYR A 299 3.57 3.28 47.79
CA TYR A 299 3.94 3.87 46.50
C TYR A 299 3.22 5.20 46.25
N THR A 300 3.77 6.00 45.35
CA THR A 300 3.21 7.27 44.89
C THR A 300 3.03 7.26 43.37
N LEU A 301 2.00 7.97 42.90
CA LEU A 301 1.68 8.11 41.48
C LEU A 301 1.87 9.56 41.03
N TYR A 302 2.71 9.77 40.03
CA TYR A 302 2.86 11.10 39.42
C TYR A 302 2.02 11.19 38.15
N SER A 303 1.01 12.06 38.18
CA SER A 303 0.08 12.27 37.05
C SER A 303 0.73 12.99 35.85
N LYS A 304 1.85 13.70 36.05
CA LYS A 304 2.59 14.36 34.96
C LYS A 304 3.50 13.36 34.24
N GLY A 305 3.10 12.96 33.02
CA GLY A 305 3.97 12.21 32.10
C GLY A 305 3.56 10.77 31.78
N GLY A 306 2.31 10.37 32.07
CA GLY A 306 1.79 9.04 31.71
C GLY A 306 1.64 8.06 32.88
N GLY A 307 1.71 8.55 34.12
CA GLY A 307 1.58 7.72 35.32
C GLY A 307 2.88 6.97 35.63
N SER A 308 3.83 7.61 36.31
CA SER A 308 4.99 6.89 36.85
C SER A 308 4.71 6.46 38.28
N VAL A 309 4.96 5.18 38.58
CA VAL A 309 4.89 4.61 39.93
C VAL A 309 6.27 4.76 40.57
N HIS A 310 6.32 5.35 41.77
CA HIS A 310 7.53 5.41 42.58
C HIS A 310 7.28 4.75 43.92
N PHE A 311 8.09 3.73 44.24
CA PHE A 311 8.01 3.01 45.51
C PHE A 311 8.71 3.78 46.63
N THR A 312 8.07 3.84 47.80
CA THR A 312 8.71 4.28 49.03
C THR A 312 9.67 3.21 49.53
N GLU A 313 10.53 3.53 50.51
CA GLU A 313 11.45 2.54 51.08
C GLU A 313 10.67 1.39 51.75
N ASP A 314 9.61 1.73 52.49
CA ASP A 314 8.69 0.76 53.10
C ASP A 314 8.01 -0.11 52.04
N GLY A 315 7.58 0.49 50.92
CA GLY A 315 7.00 -0.23 49.79
C GLY A 315 7.97 -1.20 49.14
N LYS A 316 9.25 -0.85 49.01
CA LYS A 316 10.29 -1.74 48.47
C LYS A 316 10.53 -2.94 49.40
N GLN A 317 10.58 -2.73 50.71
CA GLN A 317 10.71 -3.82 51.69
C GLN A 317 9.49 -4.74 51.66
N LYS A 318 8.29 -4.18 51.49
CA LYS A 318 7.05 -4.94 51.35
C LYS A 318 7.03 -5.77 50.06
N ILE A 319 7.42 -5.17 48.93
CA ILE A 319 7.59 -5.88 47.65
C ILE A 319 8.58 -7.03 47.81
N GLU A 320 9.70 -6.81 48.47
CA GLU A 320 10.70 -7.85 48.72
C GLU A 320 10.11 -9.04 49.48
N HIS A 321 9.32 -8.79 50.51
CA HIS A 321 8.66 -9.84 51.28
C HIS A 321 7.60 -10.58 50.46
N LEU A 322 6.71 -9.84 49.77
CA LEU A 322 5.68 -10.41 48.90
C LEU A 322 6.31 -11.19 47.73
N ALA A 323 7.47 -10.76 47.26
CA ALA A 323 8.12 -11.34 46.11
C ALA A 323 8.80 -12.70 46.36
N GLN A 324 8.85 -13.17 47.60
CA GLN A 324 9.39 -14.49 47.95
C GLN A 324 8.63 -15.64 47.27
N VAL A 325 7.36 -15.43 46.93
CA VAL A 325 6.50 -16.41 46.23
C VAL A 325 6.86 -16.52 44.73
N PHE A 326 7.53 -15.52 44.16
CA PHE A 326 7.98 -15.62 42.77
C PHE A 326 9.19 -16.55 42.65
N SER A 327 9.40 -17.06 41.43
CA SER A 327 10.64 -17.73 41.06
C SER A 327 11.86 -16.81 41.25
N SER A 328 13.03 -17.39 41.51
CA SER A 328 14.31 -16.67 41.68
C SER A 328 14.60 -15.61 40.61
N TYR A 329 14.19 -15.84 39.35
CA TYR A 329 14.33 -14.90 38.25
C TYR A 329 13.65 -13.54 38.50
N TRP A 330 12.49 -13.56 39.15
CA TRP A 330 11.64 -12.39 39.43
C TRP A 330 11.89 -11.77 40.80
N GLN A 331 12.72 -12.40 41.65
CA GLN A 331 13.12 -11.85 42.96
C GLN A 331 14.18 -10.74 42.85
N VAL A 332 14.84 -10.62 41.68
CA VAL A 332 15.83 -9.58 41.40
C VAL A 332 15.18 -8.18 41.56
N PRO A 333 15.79 -7.24 42.33
CA PRO A 333 15.17 -5.97 42.69
C PRO A 333 14.55 -5.19 41.53
N THR A 334 15.28 -5.07 40.40
CA THR A 334 14.80 -4.35 39.23
C THR A 334 13.56 -4.98 38.59
N ARG A 335 13.51 -6.32 38.51
CA ARG A 335 12.40 -7.05 37.88
C ARG A 335 11.17 -7.15 38.77
N ARG A 336 11.35 -7.33 40.09
CA ARG A 336 10.22 -7.30 41.03
C ARG A 336 9.55 -5.92 41.02
N GLU A 337 10.34 -4.85 41.05
CA GLU A 337 9.80 -3.49 40.98
C GLU A 337 9.06 -3.25 39.66
N GLU A 338 9.59 -3.75 38.54
CA GLU A 338 8.95 -3.66 37.23
C GLU A 338 7.58 -4.37 37.19
N ILE A 339 7.48 -5.61 37.68
CA ILE A 339 6.22 -6.37 37.62
C ILE A 339 5.14 -5.80 38.56
N PHE A 340 5.54 -5.31 39.74
CA PHE A 340 4.63 -4.60 40.64
C PHE A 340 4.21 -3.25 40.05
N THR A 341 5.11 -2.55 39.36
CA THR A 341 4.78 -1.30 38.64
C THR A 341 3.69 -1.56 37.60
N LEU A 342 3.82 -2.62 36.78
CA LEU A 342 2.82 -2.96 35.77
C LEU A 342 1.46 -3.30 36.41
N ALA A 343 1.45 -4.05 37.51
CA ALA A 343 0.23 -4.38 38.25
C ALA A 343 -0.44 -3.14 38.87
N ILE A 344 0.33 -2.22 39.47
CA ILE A 344 -0.19 -0.94 40.00
C ILE A 344 -0.69 -0.04 38.88
N MET A 345 0.00 0.01 37.74
CA MET A 345 -0.45 0.78 36.58
C MET A 345 -1.78 0.26 36.06
N ALA A 346 -1.90 -1.06 35.88
CA ALA A 346 -3.16 -1.71 35.53
C ALA A 346 -4.25 -1.43 36.59
N ARG A 347 -3.85 -1.40 37.88
CA ARG A 347 -4.49 -0.88 39.11
C ARG A 347 -5.21 0.46 39.02
N GLU A 348 -4.40 1.48 38.83
CA GLU A 348 -4.72 2.85 39.24
C GLU A 348 -4.90 3.76 38.03
N VAL A 349 -4.26 3.43 36.91
CA VAL A 349 -4.24 4.27 35.71
C VAL A 349 -5.27 3.81 34.70
N PHE A 350 -5.32 2.50 34.40
CA PHE A 350 -6.22 1.96 33.40
C PHE A 350 -7.59 1.61 34.00
N GLN A 351 -8.64 2.12 33.38
CA GLN A 351 -10.02 2.06 33.88
C GLN A 351 -10.92 1.42 32.82
N LEU A 352 -11.77 0.48 33.27
CA LEU A 352 -12.83 -0.11 32.45
C LEU A 352 -13.81 0.99 31.99
N ASP A 353 -14.33 0.85 30.78
CA ASP A 353 -15.27 1.77 30.11
C ASP A 353 -14.72 3.18 29.80
N ARG A 354 -13.45 3.42 30.08
CA ARG A 354 -12.74 4.65 29.71
C ARG A 354 -11.53 4.38 28.82
N HIS A 355 -10.63 3.52 29.27
CA HIS A 355 -9.38 3.21 28.57
C HIS A 355 -9.48 1.89 27.79
N TYR A 356 -10.30 0.95 28.27
CA TYR A 356 -10.59 -0.31 27.59
C TYR A 356 -12.02 -0.78 27.89
N ILE A 357 -12.50 -1.68 27.05
CA ILE A 357 -13.71 -2.48 27.25
C ILE A 357 -13.36 -3.96 27.15
N ILE A 358 -14.25 -4.82 27.65
CA ILE A 358 -14.13 -6.28 27.48
C ILE A 358 -15.13 -6.69 26.40
N GLN A 359 -14.63 -7.27 25.31
CA GLN A 359 -15.45 -7.73 24.19
C GLN A 359 -15.01 -9.15 23.81
N GLU A 360 -15.96 -10.08 23.68
CA GLU A 360 -15.69 -11.50 23.37
C GLU A 360 -14.67 -12.16 24.32
N GLY A 361 -14.63 -11.72 25.58
CA GLY A 361 -13.67 -12.22 26.56
C GLY A 361 -12.25 -11.69 26.41
N ALA A 362 -12.01 -10.64 25.61
CA ALA A 362 -10.71 -10.00 25.43
C ALA A 362 -10.75 -8.50 25.77
N VAL A 363 -9.61 -7.95 26.21
CA VAL A 363 -9.45 -6.51 26.46
C VAL A 363 -9.26 -5.77 25.14
N VAL A 364 -10.14 -4.80 24.85
CA VAL A 364 -10.07 -3.96 23.65
C VAL A 364 -9.84 -2.51 24.06
N ILE A 365 -8.79 -1.88 23.52
CA ILE A 365 -8.44 -0.48 23.80
C ILE A 365 -9.53 0.45 23.25
N VAL A 366 -9.88 1.48 24.01
CA VAL A 366 -10.77 2.56 23.57
C VAL A 366 -9.96 3.84 23.38
N ASP A 367 -10.19 4.54 22.28
CA ASP A 367 -9.64 5.86 22.05
C ASP A 367 -10.36 6.87 22.95
N GLU A 368 -9.64 7.45 23.92
CA GLU A 368 -10.20 8.41 24.89
C GLU A 368 -10.87 9.63 24.24
N SER A 369 -10.41 10.03 23.05
CA SER A 369 -10.92 11.23 22.38
C SER A 369 -12.17 10.95 21.54
N THR A 370 -12.32 9.72 21.04
CA THR A 370 -13.40 9.36 20.11
C THR A 370 -14.38 8.32 20.65
N GLY A 371 -14.05 7.66 21.76
CA GLY A 371 -14.82 6.55 22.34
C GLY A 371 -14.84 5.28 21.48
N ARG A 372 -14.01 5.21 20.41
CA ARG A 372 -14.01 4.06 19.49
C ARG A 372 -13.13 2.93 20.01
N SER A 373 -13.64 1.71 19.90
CA SER A 373 -12.88 0.49 20.10
C SER A 373 -11.80 0.33 19.03
N MET A 374 -10.59 -0.03 19.45
CA MET A 374 -9.41 -0.26 18.60
C MET A 374 -8.96 -1.72 18.70
N PRO A 375 -9.72 -2.67 18.12
CA PRO A 375 -9.38 -4.09 18.15
C PRO A 375 -8.03 -4.35 17.47
N GLY A 376 -7.27 -5.31 18.02
CA GLY A 376 -5.94 -5.68 17.52
C GLY A 376 -4.79 -4.76 17.96
N ARG A 377 -5.06 -3.70 18.73
CA ARG A 377 -4.03 -2.93 19.43
C ARG A 377 -3.84 -3.47 20.84
N SER A 378 -2.59 -3.62 21.24
CA SER A 378 -2.18 -3.93 22.62
C SER A 378 -1.22 -2.86 23.13
N TRP A 379 -1.24 -2.61 24.43
CA TRP A 379 -0.21 -1.81 25.05
C TRP A 379 1.10 -2.62 25.16
N SER A 380 2.24 -1.92 25.13
CA SER A 380 3.57 -2.53 25.09
C SER A 380 4.11 -2.87 26.50
N HIS A 381 5.21 -3.64 26.56
CA HIS A 381 5.95 -3.95 27.79
C HIS A 381 5.14 -4.66 28.88
N GLY A 382 4.19 -5.51 28.51
CA GLY A 382 3.45 -6.33 29.46
C GLY A 382 2.28 -5.66 30.16
N ILE A 383 2.05 -4.35 29.96
CA ILE A 383 0.94 -3.66 30.62
C ILE A 383 -0.43 -4.14 30.11
N HIS A 384 -0.54 -4.55 28.84
CA HIS A 384 -1.78 -5.13 28.33
C HIS A 384 -2.12 -6.43 29.07
N GLN A 385 -1.14 -7.30 29.28
CA GLN A 385 -1.29 -8.53 30.07
C GLN A 385 -1.63 -8.24 31.54
N SER A 386 -1.06 -7.20 32.14
CA SER A 386 -1.44 -6.79 33.50
C SER A 386 -2.89 -6.29 33.58
N ILE A 387 -3.39 -5.60 32.56
CA ILE A 387 -4.80 -5.18 32.46
C ILE A 387 -5.71 -6.39 32.26
N GLU A 388 -5.33 -7.33 31.38
CA GLU A 388 -6.05 -8.59 31.18
C GLU A 388 -6.14 -9.42 32.48
N ALA A 389 -5.02 -9.54 33.22
CA ALA A 389 -4.97 -10.22 34.51
C ALA A 389 -5.92 -9.58 35.53
N ARG A 390 -5.98 -8.25 35.56
CA ARG A 390 -6.89 -7.50 36.42
C ARG A 390 -8.35 -7.68 36.01
N ALA A 391 -8.63 -7.62 34.70
CA ALA A 391 -9.96 -7.80 34.15
C ALA A 391 -10.47 -9.25 34.27
N GLY A 392 -9.61 -10.19 34.64
CA GLY A 392 -9.96 -11.59 34.81
C GLY A 392 -10.15 -12.34 33.49
N VAL A 393 -9.62 -11.81 32.39
CA VAL A 393 -9.69 -12.45 31.06
C VAL A 393 -8.48 -13.35 30.81
N GLU A 394 -8.55 -14.18 29.77
CA GLU A 394 -7.41 -15.00 29.36
C GLU A 394 -6.25 -14.10 28.88
N LEU A 395 -5.05 -14.38 29.38
CA LEU A 395 -3.87 -13.57 29.10
C LEU A 395 -3.37 -13.83 27.69
N THR A 396 -3.26 -12.78 26.89
CA THR A 396 -2.64 -12.87 25.58
C THR A 396 -1.13 -13.10 25.73
N PRO A 397 -0.53 -13.99 24.92
CA PRO A 397 0.89 -14.25 24.99
C PRO A 397 1.70 -13.00 24.61
N LEU A 398 2.77 -12.74 25.35
CA LEU A 398 3.69 -11.65 25.03
C LEU A 398 4.35 -11.87 23.67
N THR A 399 4.31 -10.83 22.86
CA THR A 399 4.91 -10.82 21.54
C THR A 399 6.16 -9.94 21.53
N LYS A 400 7.29 -10.52 21.13
CA LYS A 400 8.52 -9.76 20.88
C LYS A 400 8.63 -9.43 19.41
N ILE A 401 8.93 -8.17 19.10
CA ILE A 401 9.25 -7.73 17.74
C ILE A 401 10.54 -8.43 17.31
N SER A 402 10.43 -9.38 16.38
CA SER A 402 11.55 -10.16 15.86
C SER A 402 12.20 -9.50 14.65
N ALA A 403 11.39 -8.91 13.78
CA ALA A 403 11.86 -8.12 12.65
C ALA A 403 10.91 -6.96 12.36
N ARG A 404 11.44 -5.87 11.81
CA ARG A 404 10.68 -4.70 11.38
C ARG A 404 11.36 -4.09 10.16
N MET A 405 10.58 -3.75 9.14
CA MET A 405 11.09 -3.09 7.93
C MET A 405 9.98 -2.24 7.29
N THR A 406 10.32 -1.09 6.69
CA THR A 406 9.37 -0.34 5.86
C THR A 406 9.30 -0.86 4.44
N PHE A 407 8.20 -0.58 3.75
CA PHE A 407 8.10 -0.77 2.31
C PHE A 407 9.17 -0.01 1.53
N GLN A 408 9.51 1.24 1.93
CA GLN A 408 10.57 1.98 1.24
C GLN A 408 11.90 1.23 1.28
N GLU A 409 12.27 0.73 2.47
CA GLU A 409 13.49 -0.05 2.62
C GLU A 409 13.43 -1.37 1.85
N PHE A 410 12.31 -2.09 1.91
CA PHE A 410 12.14 -3.35 1.20
C PHE A 410 12.34 -3.21 -0.31
N PHE A 411 11.65 -2.27 -0.96
CA PHE A 411 11.73 -2.10 -2.41
C PHE A 411 13.10 -1.66 -2.90
N ARG A 412 13.91 -1.01 -2.05
CA ARG A 412 15.31 -0.69 -2.35
C ARG A 412 16.23 -1.90 -2.42
N HIS A 413 15.81 -3.07 -1.93
CA HIS A 413 16.58 -4.30 -2.07
C HIS A 413 16.43 -4.94 -3.45
N TYR A 414 15.48 -4.50 -4.28
CA TYR A 414 15.36 -4.96 -5.66
C TYR A 414 16.45 -4.38 -6.54
N HIS A 415 16.99 -5.18 -7.45
CA HIS A 415 17.95 -4.70 -8.46
C HIS A 415 17.29 -3.80 -9.50
N GLN A 416 16.07 -4.15 -9.90
CA GLN A 416 15.27 -3.37 -10.83
C GLN A 416 13.89 -3.13 -10.23
N LEU A 417 13.51 -1.85 -10.15
CA LEU A 417 12.22 -1.40 -9.65
C LEU A 417 11.56 -0.58 -10.75
N SER A 418 10.31 -0.89 -11.06
CA SER A 418 9.50 -0.22 -12.08
C SER A 418 8.02 -0.35 -11.70
N GLY A 419 7.13 0.27 -12.47
CA GLY A 419 5.72 0.20 -12.15
C GLY A 419 4.87 1.18 -12.95
N ALA A 420 3.57 1.15 -12.69
CA ALA A 420 2.60 2.03 -13.32
C ALA A 420 1.59 2.57 -12.31
N SER A 421 1.07 3.78 -12.56
CA SER A 421 -0.05 4.34 -11.80
C SER A 421 -0.80 5.39 -12.61
N GLY A 422 -2.07 5.65 -12.23
CA GLY A 422 -2.88 6.74 -12.77
C GLY A 422 -2.36 8.13 -12.42
N THR A 423 -1.71 8.25 -11.27
CA THR A 423 -1.61 9.52 -10.56
C THR A 423 -0.23 9.72 -9.95
N LEU A 424 0.77 9.97 -10.79
CA LEU A 424 2.16 10.21 -10.36
C LEU A 424 2.54 11.70 -10.28
N HIS A 425 1.56 12.60 -10.36
CA HIS A 425 1.82 14.03 -10.40
C HIS A 425 2.30 14.57 -9.05
N GLY A 426 3.38 15.37 -9.05
CA GLY A 426 3.94 15.97 -7.85
C GLY A 426 4.77 15.03 -6.96
N LEU A 427 4.98 13.78 -7.39
CA LEU A 427 5.75 12.77 -6.68
C LEU A 427 7.18 12.60 -7.20
N ASP A 428 7.55 13.30 -8.29
CA ASP A 428 8.83 13.14 -9.01
C ASP A 428 10.03 13.20 -8.06
N LEU A 429 10.08 14.25 -7.23
CA LEU A 429 11.21 14.45 -6.33
C LEU A 429 11.27 13.40 -5.21
N GLU A 430 10.11 12.99 -4.66
CA GLU A 430 10.04 12.00 -3.57
C GLU A 430 10.43 10.60 -4.08
N LEU A 431 9.87 10.18 -5.22
CA LEU A 431 10.17 8.88 -5.83
C LEU A 431 11.63 8.80 -6.31
N TRP A 432 12.18 9.89 -6.84
CA TRP A 432 13.60 9.96 -7.17
C TRP A 432 14.49 9.93 -5.93
N GLN A 433 14.20 10.72 -4.89
CA GLN A 433 15.03 10.77 -3.68
C GLN A 433 15.01 9.44 -2.89
N THR A 434 13.86 8.78 -2.83
CA THR A 434 13.70 7.56 -2.03
C THR A 434 14.10 6.30 -2.80
N PHE A 435 13.70 6.20 -4.08
CA PHE A 435 13.86 4.99 -4.89
C PHE A 435 14.74 5.18 -6.12
N GLY A 436 15.01 6.43 -6.52
CA GLY A 436 15.69 6.76 -7.77
C GLY A 436 14.86 6.51 -9.02
N LEU A 437 13.54 6.46 -8.88
CA LEU A 437 12.64 6.20 -9.99
C LEU A 437 12.36 7.48 -10.77
N LEU A 438 12.50 7.40 -12.08
CA LEU A 438 12.10 8.44 -13.01
C LEU A 438 10.67 8.19 -13.47
N ILE A 439 9.88 9.26 -13.52
CA ILE A 439 8.48 9.18 -13.94
C ILE A 439 8.39 9.53 -15.42
N LEU A 440 7.71 8.68 -16.18
CA LEU A 440 7.35 8.93 -17.55
C LEU A 440 5.84 9.11 -17.69
N ARG A 441 5.42 10.24 -18.24
CA ARG A 441 4.01 10.57 -18.44
C ARG A 441 3.60 10.25 -19.86
N VAL A 442 2.77 9.22 -20.00
CA VAL A 442 2.27 8.77 -21.29
C VAL A 442 0.93 9.44 -21.53
N PRO A 443 0.73 10.14 -22.66
CA PRO A 443 -0.56 10.73 -22.97
C PRO A 443 -1.60 9.64 -23.23
N PRO A 444 -2.86 9.88 -22.86
CA PRO A 444 -3.94 8.91 -23.09
C PRO A 444 -4.19 8.73 -24.60
N ARG A 445 -4.74 7.57 -24.99
CA ARG A 445 -5.10 7.29 -26.38
C ARG A 445 -6.17 8.25 -26.89
N THR A 446 -7.13 8.58 -26.03
CA THR A 446 -8.24 9.48 -26.31
C THR A 446 -8.23 10.62 -25.30
N ALA A 447 -8.46 11.86 -25.75
CA ALA A 447 -8.58 12.99 -24.85
C ALA A 447 -9.77 12.79 -23.90
N SER A 448 -9.57 13.08 -22.61
CA SER A 448 -10.65 12.94 -21.62
C SER A 448 -11.72 13.99 -21.85
N GLN A 449 -12.99 13.57 -21.82
CA GLN A 449 -14.17 14.44 -21.82
C GLN A 449 -14.72 14.66 -20.40
N LEU A 450 -13.91 14.41 -19.37
CA LEU A 450 -14.30 14.62 -17.98
C LEU A 450 -14.53 16.11 -17.70
N ASN A 451 -15.77 16.47 -17.39
CA ASN A 451 -16.12 17.83 -16.99
C ASN A 451 -15.99 18.02 -15.47
N ILE A 452 -15.01 18.79 -15.03
CA ILE A 452 -14.82 19.09 -13.61
C ILE A 452 -15.64 20.31 -13.24
N LEU A 453 -16.72 20.07 -12.52
CA LEU A 453 -17.62 21.12 -12.08
C LEU A 453 -17.00 21.92 -10.93
N PRO A 454 -17.24 23.24 -10.88
CA PRO A 454 -16.81 24.08 -9.78
C PRO A 454 -17.26 23.55 -8.40
N LYS A 455 -16.35 23.58 -7.42
CA LYS A 455 -16.60 23.10 -6.04
C LYS A 455 -17.81 23.79 -5.41
N ARG A 456 -18.69 23.06 -4.72
CA ARG A 456 -19.76 23.63 -3.90
C ARG A 456 -19.25 23.83 -2.47
N CYS A 457 -19.34 25.05 -1.97
CA CYS A 457 -18.78 25.44 -0.68
C CYS A 457 -19.90 25.78 0.30
N PHE A 458 -19.79 25.27 1.52
CA PHE A 458 -20.77 25.42 2.58
C PHE A 458 -20.10 25.92 3.86
N VAL A 459 -20.86 26.65 4.67
CA VAL A 459 -20.37 27.12 5.98
C VAL A 459 -20.49 25.99 7.02
N THR A 460 -21.61 25.27 7.02
CA THR A 460 -21.91 24.21 7.98
C THR A 460 -21.79 22.83 7.35
N ARG A 461 -21.52 21.80 8.17
CA ARG A 461 -21.54 20.40 7.72
C ARG A 461 -22.96 19.97 7.31
N GLN A 462 -23.98 20.39 8.06
CA GLN A 462 -25.37 20.05 7.75
C GLN A 462 -25.79 20.61 6.38
N GLY A 463 -25.51 21.89 6.11
CA GLY A 463 -25.83 22.48 4.81
C GLY A 463 -25.08 21.80 3.65
N LYS A 464 -23.85 21.32 3.89
CA LYS A 464 -23.12 20.49 2.92
C LYS A 464 -23.86 19.18 2.66
N LEU A 465 -24.28 18.48 3.71
CA LEU A 465 -24.96 17.19 3.61
C LEU A 465 -26.29 17.32 2.86
N ASP A 466 -27.11 18.31 3.21
CA ASP A 466 -28.39 18.56 2.54
C ASP A 466 -28.19 18.85 1.05
N GLY A 467 -27.30 19.80 0.73
CA GLY A 467 -26.99 20.16 -0.65
C GLY A 467 -26.30 19.04 -1.46
N PHE A 468 -25.63 18.10 -0.78
CA PHE A 468 -25.03 16.91 -1.38
C PHE A 468 -26.10 15.90 -1.77
N ILE A 469 -27.03 15.59 -0.86
CA ILE A 469 -28.13 14.66 -1.15
C ILE A 469 -29.04 15.22 -2.24
N GLU A 470 -29.39 16.51 -2.21
CA GLU A 470 -30.15 17.16 -3.29
C GLU A 470 -29.48 16.98 -4.65
N ARG A 471 -28.14 17.06 -4.71
CA ARG A 471 -27.40 16.86 -5.95
C ARG A 471 -27.49 15.41 -6.44
N ILE A 472 -27.37 14.44 -5.53
CA ILE A 472 -27.52 13.02 -5.87
C ILE A 472 -28.92 12.75 -6.43
N VAL A 473 -29.95 13.22 -5.72
CA VAL A 473 -31.36 13.05 -6.13
C VAL A 473 -31.59 13.64 -7.52
N ALA A 474 -31.10 14.87 -7.78
CA ALA A 474 -31.26 15.51 -9.08
C ALA A 474 -30.54 14.78 -10.23
N LEU A 475 -29.41 14.11 -9.97
CA LEU A 475 -28.69 13.32 -10.97
C LEU A 475 -29.39 11.97 -11.20
N HIS A 476 -29.83 11.32 -10.12
CA HIS A 476 -30.55 10.06 -10.18
C HIS A 476 -31.90 10.20 -10.92
N GLN A 477 -32.65 11.29 -10.69
CA GLN A 477 -33.89 11.61 -11.41
C GLN A 477 -33.68 11.75 -12.93
N ARG A 478 -32.47 12.09 -13.35
CA ARG A 478 -32.08 12.15 -14.77
C ARG A 478 -31.57 10.81 -15.32
N GLY A 479 -31.62 9.74 -14.53
CA GLY A 479 -31.12 8.42 -14.90
C GLY A 479 -29.60 8.27 -14.89
N LEU A 480 -28.86 9.26 -14.37
CA LEU A 480 -27.40 9.23 -14.40
C LEU A 480 -26.84 8.42 -13.23
N PRO A 481 -25.87 7.52 -13.45
CA PRO A 481 -25.16 6.85 -12.37
C PRO A 481 -24.31 7.82 -11.56
N VAL A 482 -24.32 7.63 -10.26
CA VAL A 482 -23.61 8.47 -9.29
C VAL A 482 -22.67 7.63 -8.43
N LEU A 483 -21.38 7.93 -8.52
CA LEU A 483 -20.35 7.43 -7.61
C LEU A 483 -20.03 8.50 -6.57
N VAL A 484 -20.34 8.21 -5.31
CA VAL A 484 -20.03 9.05 -4.16
C VAL A 484 -18.73 8.58 -3.52
N GLY A 485 -17.76 9.48 -3.38
CA GLY A 485 -16.54 9.24 -2.61
C GLY A 485 -16.59 9.97 -1.27
N THR A 486 -16.41 9.23 -0.19
CA THR A 486 -16.25 9.76 1.18
C THR A 486 -14.88 9.41 1.74
N ARG A 487 -14.46 10.01 2.86
CA ARG A 487 -13.22 9.61 3.53
C ARG A 487 -13.44 8.62 4.68
N ARG A 488 -14.60 8.69 5.35
CA ARG A 488 -14.89 7.92 6.58
C ARG A 488 -16.13 7.04 6.37
N ILE A 489 -16.10 5.85 6.98
CA ILE A 489 -17.24 4.90 6.98
C ILE A 489 -18.50 5.55 7.54
N LEU A 490 -18.39 6.33 8.62
CA LEU A 490 -19.55 7.03 9.19
C LEU A 490 -20.24 7.97 8.20
N ASP A 491 -19.47 8.71 7.39
CA ASP A 491 -20.07 9.62 6.40
C ASP A 491 -20.78 8.82 5.30
N SER A 492 -20.24 7.67 4.89
CA SER A 492 -20.89 6.79 3.91
C SER A 492 -22.20 6.22 4.44
N GLU A 493 -22.22 5.72 5.68
CA GLU A 493 -23.43 5.17 6.30
C GLU A 493 -24.50 6.25 6.52
N GLU A 494 -24.09 7.47 6.93
CA GLU A 494 -25.01 8.60 7.07
C GLU A 494 -25.62 9.03 5.74
N ILE A 495 -24.81 9.14 4.68
CA ILE A 495 -25.30 9.44 3.32
C ILE A 495 -26.25 8.34 2.84
N ALA A 496 -25.89 7.08 3.03
CA ALA A 496 -26.72 5.95 2.63
C ALA A 496 -28.07 5.92 3.39
N GLY A 497 -28.06 6.20 4.70
CA GLY A 497 -29.27 6.31 5.50
C GLY A 497 -30.20 7.41 4.99
N LEU A 498 -29.65 8.58 4.63
CA LEU A 498 -30.42 9.71 4.08
C LEU A 498 -30.97 9.47 2.67
N LEU A 499 -30.29 8.65 1.86
CA LEU A 499 -30.76 8.23 0.54
C LEU A 499 -31.89 7.20 0.66
N ARG A 500 -31.72 6.19 1.54
CA ARG A 500 -32.75 5.18 1.82
C ARG A 500 -34.02 5.80 2.41
N ALA A 501 -33.88 6.80 3.30
CA ALA A 501 -35.01 7.55 3.83
C ALA A 501 -35.82 8.30 2.75
N ARG A 502 -35.21 8.58 1.59
CA ARG A 502 -35.86 9.18 0.42
C ARG A 502 -36.30 8.14 -0.63
N GLY A 503 -36.24 6.84 -0.30
CA GLY A 503 -36.62 5.76 -1.20
C GLY A 503 -35.61 5.45 -2.31
N LEU A 504 -34.38 5.96 -2.22
CA LEU A 504 -33.33 5.70 -3.20
C LEU A 504 -32.49 4.49 -2.79
N ALA A 505 -32.41 3.49 -3.67
CA ALA A 505 -31.51 2.36 -3.50
C ALA A 505 -30.05 2.82 -3.69
N CYS A 506 -29.17 2.47 -2.75
CA CYS A 506 -27.75 2.74 -2.85
C CYS A 506 -26.92 1.59 -2.25
N THR A 507 -25.78 1.30 -2.87
CA THR A 507 -24.84 0.29 -2.38
C THR A 507 -23.64 0.97 -1.74
N VAL A 508 -23.25 0.50 -0.54
CA VAL A 508 -22.13 1.06 0.24
C VAL A 508 -20.94 0.12 0.17
N LEU A 509 -19.76 0.68 -0.10
CA LEU A 509 -18.49 -0.04 -0.20
C LEU A 509 -17.52 0.46 0.88
N ASN A 510 -17.08 -0.46 1.74
CA ASN A 510 -16.35 -0.16 2.97
C ASN A 510 -14.91 -0.69 3.00
N ALA A 511 -14.36 -1.10 1.85
CA ALA A 511 -13.04 -1.71 1.68
C ALA A 511 -12.81 -2.99 2.52
N LYS A 512 -13.87 -3.78 2.73
CA LYS A 512 -13.84 -5.03 3.52
C LYS A 512 -13.73 -6.28 2.66
N GLU A 513 -14.55 -6.36 1.61
CA GLU A 513 -14.67 -7.56 0.76
C GLU A 513 -14.33 -7.19 -0.69
N HIS A 514 -13.08 -7.37 -1.08
CA HIS A 514 -12.57 -6.84 -2.34
C HIS A 514 -13.22 -7.46 -3.59
N GLU A 515 -13.57 -8.74 -3.55
CA GLU A 515 -14.22 -9.41 -4.68
C GLU A 515 -15.65 -8.90 -4.88
N TYR A 516 -16.46 -8.91 -3.81
CA TYR A 516 -17.82 -8.37 -3.84
C TYR A 516 -17.82 -6.88 -4.24
N GLU A 517 -16.90 -6.08 -3.70
CA GLU A 517 -16.76 -4.68 -4.07
C GLU A 517 -16.40 -4.51 -5.55
N ALA A 518 -15.54 -5.37 -6.11
CA ALA A 518 -15.22 -5.33 -7.53
C ALA A 518 -16.44 -5.64 -8.39
N GLN A 519 -17.28 -6.59 -7.99
CA GLN A 519 -18.53 -6.90 -8.69
C GLN A 519 -19.49 -5.69 -8.66
N VAL A 520 -19.68 -5.06 -7.50
CA VAL A 520 -20.53 -3.87 -7.39
C VAL A 520 -19.99 -2.70 -8.21
N VAL A 521 -18.68 -2.44 -8.14
CA VAL A 521 -18.05 -1.33 -8.89
C VAL A 521 -18.14 -1.53 -10.40
N ALA A 522 -18.07 -2.76 -10.89
CA ALA A 522 -18.26 -3.06 -12.31
C ALA A 522 -19.66 -2.66 -12.81
N LEU A 523 -20.67 -2.74 -11.94
CA LEU A 523 -22.08 -2.38 -12.22
C LEU A 523 -22.41 -0.92 -11.84
N ALA A 524 -21.47 -0.18 -11.26
CA ALA A 524 -21.72 1.20 -10.81
C ALA A 524 -22.00 2.20 -11.94
N GLY A 525 -21.73 1.82 -13.20
CA GLY A 525 -22.01 2.63 -14.39
C GLY A 525 -23.37 2.39 -15.02
N GLU A 526 -24.22 1.54 -14.44
CA GLU A 526 -25.57 1.27 -14.93
C GLU A 526 -26.55 2.43 -14.67
N HIS A 527 -27.60 2.51 -15.48
CA HIS A 527 -28.57 3.61 -15.44
C HIS A 527 -29.16 3.81 -14.04
N GLY A 528 -29.06 5.04 -13.52
CA GLY A 528 -29.58 5.43 -12.20
C GLY A 528 -28.87 4.80 -11.00
N CYS A 529 -27.79 4.02 -11.17
CA CYS A 529 -27.11 3.37 -10.06
C CYS A 529 -26.47 4.39 -9.10
N ILE A 530 -26.64 4.21 -7.78
CA ILE A 530 -25.99 5.03 -6.75
C ILE A 530 -25.04 4.16 -5.94
N THR A 531 -23.75 4.43 -6.05
CA THR A 531 -22.69 3.72 -5.32
C THR A 531 -21.96 4.66 -4.38
N VAL A 532 -21.88 4.32 -3.11
CA VAL A 532 -21.18 5.09 -2.07
C VAL A 532 -19.91 4.35 -1.66
N ALA A 533 -18.75 4.88 -2.04
CA ALA A 533 -17.45 4.30 -1.75
C ALA A 533 -16.72 5.10 -0.67
N THR A 534 -16.32 4.41 0.40
CA THR A 534 -15.36 4.97 1.35
C THR A 534 -13.95 4.92 0.77
N ASN A 535 -13.26 6.05 0.86
CA ASN A 535 -11.91 6.28 0.38
C ASN A 535 -11.77 5.84 -1.09
N MET A 536 -11.11 4.72 -1.35
CA MET A 536 -10.96 4.12 -2.67
C MET A 536 -11.42 2.66 -2.70
N ALA A 537 -12.55 2.34 -2.07
CA ALA A 537 -13.16 1.01 -2.18
C ALA A 537 -13.40 0.66 -3.67
N GLY A 538 -13.13 -0.60 -4.04
CA GLY A 538 -13.12 -1.06 -5.44
C GLY A 538 -12.03 -0.44 -6.33
N ARG A 539 -10.89 -0.03 -5.76
CA ARG A 539 -9.69 0.35 -6.53
C ARG A 539 -9.27 -0.80 -7.46
N GLY A 540 -8.78 -0.45 -8.64
CA GLY A 540 -8.29 -1.44 -9.62
C GLY A 540 -9.41 -2.10 -10.46
N THR A 541 -10.68 -1.75 -10.23
CA THR A 541 -11.81 -2.17 -11.07
C THR A 541 -12.22 -1.05 -12.03
N ASP A 542 -12.61 -1.45 -13.24
CA ASP A 542 -13.12 -0.53 -14.26
C ASP A 542 -14.63 -0.36 -14.16
N ILE A 543 -15.12 0.89 -14.32
CA ILE A 543 -16.55 1.20 -14.29
C ILE A 543 -16.98 1.41 -15.74
N LYS A 544 -17.63 0.40 -16.30
CA LYS A 544 -18.14 0.47 -17.67
C LYS A 544 -19.48 1.21 -17.67
N ILE A 545 -19.67 2.06 -18.67
CA ILE A 545 -20.95 2.75 -18.90
C ILE A 545 -21.57 2.25 -20.20
N SER A 546 -22.89 2.16 -20.25
CA SER A 546 -23.60 1.84 -21.49
C SER A 546 -23.65 3.06 -22.42
N PRO A 547 -23.86 2.87 -23.75
CA PRO A 547 -24.02 3.97 -24.69
C PRO A 547 -25.16 4.93 -24.33
N GLU A 548 -26.24 4.40 -23.73
CA GLU A 548 -27.38 5.19 -23.25
C GLU A 548 -26.97 6.13 -22.11
N VAL A 549 -26.23 5.60 -21.13
CA VAL A 549 -25.69 6.38 -20.01
C VAL A 549 -24.70 7.42 -20.51
N GLU A 550 -23.83 7.05 -21.45
CA GLU A 550 -22.88 7.98 -22.05
C GLU A 550 -23.59 9.14 -22.77
N ALA A 551 -24.64 8.85 -23.55
CA ALA A 551 -25.46 9.87 -24.22
C ALA A 551 -26.14 10.82 -23.23
N ALA A 552 -26.62 10.30 -22.09
CA ALA A 552 -27.27 11.10 -21.03
C ALA A 552 -26.31 12.02 -20.27
N GLY A 553 -24.99 11.74 -20.29
CA GLY A 553 -23.97 12.55 -19.62
C GLY A 553 -22.87 11.76 -18.90
N GLY A 554 -22.95 10.43 -18.92
CA GLY A 554 -21.95 9.51 -18.36
C GLY A 554 -21.95 9.42 -16.83
N LEU A 555 -20.89 8.81 -16.28
CA LEU A 555 -20.74 8.62 -14.83
C LEU A 555 -20.52 9.95 -14.11
N GLN A 556 -21.27 10.18 -13.03
CA GLN A 556 -21.17 11.37 -12.19
C GLN A 556 -20.42 11.04 -10.91
N VAL A 557 -19.27 11.67 -10.67
CA VAL A 557 -18.45 11.46 -9.47
C VAL A 557 -18.63 12.62 -8.51
N LEU A 558 -19.12 12.35 -7.31
CA LEU A 558 -19.33 13.35 -6.28
C LEU A 558 -18.40 13.07 -5.09
N MET A 559 -17.56 14.04 -4.76
CA MET A 559 -16.65 13.94 -3.62
C MET A 559 -17.24 14.71 -2.43
N PHE A 560 -17.53 14.01 -1.35
CA PHE A 560 -18.13 14.58 -0.14
C PHE A 560 -17.11 15.32 0.73
N GLU A 561 -15.86 14.87 0.74
CA GLU A 561 -14.75 15.46 1.49
C GLU A 561 -13.45 15.36 0.69
N ALA A 562 -12.60 16.39 0.77
CA ALA A 562 -11.27 16.34 0.17
C ALA A 562 -10.29 15.55 1.04
N HIS A 563 -9.39 14.80 0.39
CA HIS A 563 -8.35 14.06 1.08
C HIS A 563 -7.16 14.97 1.45
N GLU A 564 -6.29 14.50 2.33
CA GLU A 564 -5.04 15.21 2.67
C GLU A 564 -4.11 15.36 1.46
N SER A 565 -4.21 14.44 0.51
CA SER A 565 -3.45 14.43 -0.74
C SER A 565 -4.37 14.71 -1.93
N PRO A 566 -4.12 15.76 -2.74
CA PRO A 566 -4.89 16.05 -3.96
C PRO A 566 -4.87 14.88 -4.96
N ARG A 567 -3.84 14.03 -4.89
CA ARG A 567 -3.70 12.86 -5.74
C ARG A 567 -4.87 11.91 -5.59
N ILE A 568 -5.32 11.66 -4.36
CA ILE A 568 -6.41 10.74 -4.05
C ILE A 568 -7.74 11.31 -4.59
N ASP A 569 -7.94 12.62 -4.47
CA ASP A 569 -9.10 13.30 -5.08
C ASP A 569 -9.12 13.10 -6.60
N TRP A 570 -7.96 13.19 -7.26
CA TRP A 570 -7.83 12.93 -8.70
C TRP A 570 -8.02 11.46 -9.08
N GLN A 571 -7.65 10.51 -8.21
CA GLN A 571 -7.93 9.09 -8.42
C GLN A 571 -9.42 8.80 -8.41
N LEU A 572 -10.17 9.46 -7.52
CA LEU A 572 -11.63 9.40 -7.47
C LEU A 572 -12.23 10.03 -8.73
N PHE A 573 -11.81 11.23 -9.12
CA PHE A 573 -12.33 11.90 -10.32
C PHE A 573 -12.05 11.11 -11.60
N GLY A 574 -10.85 10.51 -11.72
CA GLY A 574 -10.47 9.63 -12.83
C GLY A 574 -11.20 8.28 -12.88
N ARG A 575 -12.17 8.04 -11.98
CA ARG A 575 -13.14 6.94 -12.14
C ARG A 575 -14.16 7.25 -13.24
N SER A 576 -14.37 8.52 -13.57
CA SER A 576 -15.22 8.98 -14.68
C SER A 576 -14.38 9.53 -15.84
N GLY A 577 -15.00 9.64 -17.02
CA GLY A 577 -14.37 10.18 -18.23
C GLY A 577 -13.24 9.32 -18.82
N ARG A 578 -13.33 8.00 -18.62
CA ARG A 578 -12.34 7.02 -19.11
C ARG A 578 -12.45 6.78 -20.59
N GLN A 579 -11.32 6.55 -21.25
CA GLN A 579 -11.24 6.28 -22.71
C GLN A 579 -11.94 7.33 -23.58
N GLY A 580 -12.06 8.57 -23.08
CA GLY A 580 -12.75 9.66 -23.77
C GLY A 580 -14.27 9.68 -23.57
N ALA A 581 -14.82 8.82 -22.70
CA ALA A 581 -16.23 8.84 -22.34
C ALA A 581 -16.65 10.18 -21.72
N LYS A 582 -17.93 10.53 -21.87
CA LYS A 582 -18.52 11.65 -21.13
C LYS A 582 -18.60 11.34 -19.64
N GLY A 583 -18.56 12.39 -18.83
CA GLY A 583 -18.69 12.26 -17.39
C GLY A 583 -18.46 13.58 -16.69
N SER A 584 -18.84 13.66 -15.41
CA SER A 584 -18.53 14.83 -14.59
C SER A 584 -18.02 14.48 -13.21
N ALA A 585 -17.25 15.39 -12.63
CA ALA A 585 -16.78 15.29 -11.26
C ALA A 585 -17.06 16.59 -10.50
N GLN A 586 -17.51 16.50 -9.25
CA GLN A 586 -17.79 17.67 -8.41
C GLN A 586 -17.39 17.44 -6.95
N ALA A 587 -16.67 18.41 -6.38
CA ALA A 587 -16.31 18.41 -4.95
C ALA A 587 -17.28 19.25 -4.12
N PHE A 588 -17.53 18.79 -2.89
CA PHE A 588 -18.24 19.50 -1.85
C PHE A 588 -17.28 19.78 -0.70
N VAL A 589 -17.33 21.01 -0.17
CA VAL A 589 -16.38 21.47 0.86
C VAL A 589 -17.15 22.25 1.93
N SER A 590 -16.86 21.98 3.19
CA SER A 590 -17.35 22.74 4.34
C SER A 590 -16.22 23.28 5.21
N LEU A 591 -16.39 24.47 5.80
CA LEU A 591 -15.44 25.05 6.76
C LEU A 591 -15.26 24.20 8.03
N GLN A 592 -16.25 23.36 8.35
CA GLN A 592 -16.25 22.49 9.52
C GLN A 592 -15.57 21.13 9.28
N GLU A 593 -14.90 20.95 8.14
CA GLU A 593 -14.20 19.70 7.83
C GLU A 593 -12.93 19.52 8.67
N GLU A 594 -12.61 18.25 8.95
CA GLU A 594 -11.39 17.87 9.68
C GLU A 594 -10.13 18.40 9.00
N LEU A 595 -10.08 18.32 7.65
CA LEU A 595 -8.94 18.80 6.87
C LEU A 595 -8.65 20.29 7.15
N ILE A 596 -9.69 21.13 7.13
CA ILE A 596 -9.55 22.57 7.32
C ILE A 596 -9.23 22.88 8.78
N THR A 597 -10.00 22.32 9.71
CA THR A 597 -9.84 22.59 11.15
C THR A 597 -8.46 22.18 11.69
N LYS A 598 -7.93 21.05 11.21
CA LYS A 598 -6.65 20.47 11.64
C LYS A 598 -5.43 21.10 10.96
N TYR A 599 -5.46 21.33 9.64
CA TYR A 599 -4.26 21.69 8.88
C TYR A 599 -4.20 23.16 8.45
N THR A 600 -5.24 23.95 8.71
CA THR A 600 -5.19 25.39 8.44
C THR A 600 -4.23 26.07 9.42
N PRO A 601 -3.22 26.82 8.95
CA PRO A 601 -2.27 27.51 9.82
C PRO A 601 -2.98 28.45 10.82
N ALA A 602 -2.50 28.49 12.06
CA ALA A 602 -3.13 29.26 13.14
C ALA A 602 -3.28 30.75 12.80
N TRP A 603 -2.31 31.34 12.08
CA TRP A 603 -2.34 32.73 11.64
C TRP A 603 -3.44 33.03 10.60
N PHE A 604 -3.98 32.01 9.94
CA PHE A 604 -5.02 32.14 8.90
C PHE A 604 -6.43 31.86 9.42
N LYS A 605 -6.58 31.23 10.59
CA LYS A 605 -7.87 30.94 11.24
C LYS A 605 -8.73 32.19 11.51
N PRO A 606 -8.22 33.33 12.01
CA PRO A 606 -9.05 34.53 12.24
C PRO A 606 -9.56 35.15 10.92
N LEU A 607 -8.79 35.04 9.83
CA LEU A 607 -9.18 35.50 8.48
C LEU A 607 -10.27 34.63 7.82
N ALA A 608 -10.37 33.35 8.20
CA ALA A 608 -11.37 32.43 7.68
C ALA A 608 -12.75 32.60 8.33
N GLY A 609 -12.79 33.04 9.60
CA GLY A 609 -14.03 33.27 10.36
C GLY A 609 -14.68 34.64 10.12
N LEU A 610 -13.95 35.59 9.54
CA LEU A 610 -14.43 36.95 9.32
C LEU A 610 -14.93 37.16 7.89
N VAL A 611 -16.22 37.50 7.82
CA VAL A 611 -17.00 38.05 6.70
C VAL A 611 -17.65 37.03 5.75
N PRO A 612 -18.97 36.78 5.88
CA PRO A 612 -19.79 36.26 4.79
C PRO A 612 -19.94 37.38 3.75
N ASP A 613 -19.18 37.28 2.67
CA ASP A 613 -19.21 38.21 1.54
C ASP A 613 -19.58 37.43 0.27
N GLN A 614 -19.88 38.11 -0.85
CA GLN A 614 -20.06 37.48 -2.18
C GLN A 614 -18.85 36.60 -2.58
N ARG A 615 -17.69 36.80 -1.94
CA ARG A 615 -16.45 36.03 -2.11
C ARG A 615 -16.30 34.80 -1.18
N THR A 616 -17.31 34.46 -0.37
CA THR A 616 -17.27 33.33 0.59
C THR A 616 -16.83 32.02 -0.07
N ARG A 617 -17.31 31.73 -1.28
CA ARG A 617 -16.93 30.53 -2.04
C ARG A 617 -15.43 30.47 -2.35
N VAL A 618 -14.85 31.59 -2.81
CA VAL A 618 -13.43 31.67 -3.16
C VAL A 618 -12.56 31.53 -1.92
N LYS A 619 -12.97 32.17 -0.80
CA LYS A 619 -12.29 32.04 0.49
C LYS A 619 -12.28 30.58 0.97
N ILE A 620 -13.42 29.89 0.94
CA ILE A 620 -13.51 28.49 1.37
C ILE A 620 -12.63 27.59 0.48
N ALA A 621 -12.73 27.73 -0.84
CA ALA A 621 -11.90 26.95 -1.76
C ALA A 621 -10.40 27.17 -1.55
N PHE A 622 -10.00 28.42 -1.25
CA PHE A 622 -8.60 28.76 -0.96
C PHE A 622 -8.14 28.21 0.40
N THR A 623 -8.98 28.31 1.45
CA THR A 623 -8.68 27.71 2.77
C THR A 623 -8.47 26.20 2.66
N GLN A 624 -9.33 25.50 1.91
CA GLN A 624 -9.18 24.06 1.66
C GLN A 624 -7.89 23.75 0.91
N TRP A 625 -7.55 24.53 -0.11
CA TRP A 625 -6.30 24.35 -0.86
C TRP A 625 -5.06 24.54 0.04
N LEU A 626 -5.04 25.58 0.88
CA LEU A 626 -3.98 25.82 1.84
C LEU A 626 -3.85 24.66 2.85
N ALA A 627 -4.97 24.23 3.42
CA ALA A 627 -5.01 23.12 4.37
C ALA A 627 -4.50 21.82 3.74
N GLN A 628 -4.92 21.52 2.51
CA GLN A 628 -4.48 20.34 1.77
C GLN A 628 -2.98 20.39 1.44
N LYS A 629 -2.45 21.56 1.06
CA LYS A 629 -1.01 21.76 0.83
C LYS A 629 -0.20 21.59 2.12
N ALA A 630 -0.70 22.10 3.24
CA ALA A 630 -0.08 21.94 4.55
C ALA A 630 -0.08 20.47 5.00
N ALA A 631 -1.22 19.78 4.87
CA ALA A 631 -1.37 18.35 5.18
C ALA A 631 -0.39 17.50 4.35
N SER A 632 -0.42 17.64 3.02
CA SER A 632 0.50 16.94 2.12
C SER A 632 1.98 17.17 2.46
N SER A 633 2.35 18.40 2.82
CA SER A 633 3.72 18.75 3.21
C SER A 633 4.13 18.10 4.53
N LEU A 634 3.22 18.07 5.51
CA LEU A 634 3.44 17.42 6.80
C LEU A 634 3.64 15.91 6.63
N THR A 635 2.75 15.24 5.88
CA THR A 635 2.83 13.79 5.65
C THR A 635 4.13 13.43 4.93
N ARG A 636 4.58 14.24 3.96
CA ARG A 636 5.87 14.06 3.30
C ARG A 636 7.03 14.14 4.29
N ARG A 637 7.04 15.14 5.18
CA ARG A 637 8.08 15.28 6.23
C ARG A 637 8.08 14.10 7.18
N GLN A 638 6.90 13.62 7.60
CA GLN A 638 6.76 12.46 8.47
C GLN A 638 7.34 11.19 7.82
N ARG A 639 7.03 10.93 6.55
CA ARG A 639 7.62 9.80 5.80
C ARG A 639 9.14 9.89 5.71
N SER A 640 9.68 11.07 5.37
CA SER A 640 11.14 11.28 5.33
C SER A 640 11.78 11.07 6.71
N HIS A 641 11.15 11.54 7.78
CA HIS A 641 11.64 11.35 9.14
C HIS A 641 11.61 9.88 9.58
N LEU A 642 10.52 9.15 9.30
CA LEU A 642 10.42 7.71 9.59
C LEU A 642 11.51 6.92 8.87
N ALA A 643 11.75 7.21 7.59
CA ALA A 643 12.82 6.58 6.81
C ALA A 643 14.21 6.88 7.42
N PHE A 644 14.43 8.10 7.89
CA PHE A 644 15.67 8.48 8.58
C PHE A 644 15.86 7.75 9.91
N VAL A 645 14.84 7.73 10.78
CA VAL A 645 14.88 7.06 12.09
C VAL A 645 15.15 5.56 11.92
N GLN A 646 14.53 4.92 10.94
CA GLN A 646 14.80 3.51 10.65
C GLN A 646 16.23 3.26 10.18
N LYS A 647 16.78 4.16 9.34
CA LYS A 647 18.17 4.07 8.93
C LYS A 647 19.11 4.11 10.14
N GLN A 648 18.87 5.04 11.08
CA GLN A 648 19.65 5.12 12.32
C GLN A 648 19.51 3.87 13.20
N LEU A 649 18.29 3.38 13.42
CA LEU A 649 18.03 2.14 14.17
C LEU A 649 18.80 0.96 13.58
N ARG A 650 18.84 0.85 12.25
CA ARG A 650 19.59 -0.20 11.56
C ARG A 650 21.09 -0.06 11.73
N GLU A 651 21.62 1.15 11.62
CA GLU A 651 23.04 1.41 11.86
C GLU A 651 23.41 1.01 13.30
N GLN A 652 22.60 1.41 14.29
CA GLN A 652 22.79 1.02 15.70
C GLN A 652 22.72 -0.49 15.94
N LEU A 653 21.73 -1.19 15.34
CA LEU A 653 21.61 -2.65 15.43
C LEU A 653 22.70 -3.39 14.63
N GLY A 654 23.25 -2.75 13.60
CA GLY A 654 24.37 -3.28 12.81
C GLY A 654 25.67 -3.36 13.61
N PHE A 655 25.90 -2.40 14.51
CA PHE A 655 27.07 -2.42 15.42
C PHE A 655 26.96 -3.46 16.54
N SER A 656 25.77 -3.98 16.86
CA SER A 656 25.61 -5.05 17.86
C SER A 656 25.84 -6.46 17.29
N LYS A 657 26.04 -6.60 15.98
CA LYS A 657 26.31 -7.87 15.27
C LYS A 657 27.75 -7.98 14.74
N GLY A 658 28.63 -7.08 15.18
CA GLY A 658 30.07 -7.13 14.92
C GLY A 658 30.79 -8.03 15.91
#